data_AF-A0A1E7F8A0-F1
#
_entry.id   AF-A0A1E7F8A0-F1
#
_cell.length_a   1.000
_cell.length_b   1.000
_cell.length_c   1.000
_cell.angle_alpha   90.00
_cell.angle_beta   90.00
_cell.angle_gamma   90.00
#
_symmetry.space_group_name_H-M   'P 1'
#
loop_
_entity.id
_entity.type
_entity.pdbx_description
1 polymer ?
#
loop_
_entity_poly.entity_id
_entity_poly.type
_entity_poly.pdbx_seq_one_letter_code
_entity_poly.pdbx_strand_id
1 'polypeptide(L)'
;MPPPPPISRDIFSIGACVRVDATTTSQGARLHPHVYAPTDDTGTRSGRHRGAAVVSGRRRGAAVVTPPPPPRAVRSRKRKRNKPKNIYETLEASTTWLSSEGPHPVLNHLKEGKENKKPGWLRRDVKKALQLPSTPSGQLKSPERRLLSRIHTTTTTLTPSKRQGFNIASDHAYAWNKHPSTISRSDARTLADGTLTASRKERTDAGTSVFTCEAKREQVYTPLDYYKRWIRHNNPGEPYNDSDLRAAFELLSMEEKVPYGHAAVSLQQKVANAPDDIGKYLRQTNGSISWNMLSEKVRGDGVSIACKDTFRSYVMSLPQSVYQSTKILPMLTSQTKTKRLYWARGFNILWYGAKLVAATVQVVLVQSDEKWFYSLVVRQFLKCIPFFGCHPVAHGVHHKNHIGKILVFVMTAFMPTGNDFEMGGQSFKLLCTRAGAMVEAVRDSYRRVYKDDGSYHYPQIAENLLQSAGDPYFKSMEITGSNEGTDKDPKFSLLKLFKEEGLPAMDVLAQQLTTRTGKRIVMVKQWDNATPHMCKNLKKWMKKEFNNRGWELRNQPPNSPITNTKDSAMFPSMAKMLTAYQGLHNGSHYLQGEELWKGIQHVYNKYPLDTLSRAYMHHAQIANAIVECEGGDEFATASRSLHCGVRSVVHPVYENEQATEPCGVEIR
;
A
#
# COMPACT_ATOMS: atom_id res chain seq x y z
N MET A 1 41.82 5.10 -29.49
CA MET A 1 40.50 5.79 -29.45
C MET A 1 39.88 5.58 -28.08
N PRO A 2 39.20 6.56 -27.47
CA PRO A 2 38.44 6.33 -26.24
C PRO A 2 37.16 5.50 -26.51
N PRO A 3 36.62 4.78 -25.51
CA PRO A 3 35.31 4.14 -25.63
C PRO A 3 34.18 5.18 -25.71
N PRO A 4 33.04 4.86 -26.36
CA PRO A 4 31.88 5.76 -26.40
C PRO A 4 31.27 5.96 -25.01
N PRO A 5 30.67 7.13 -24.72
CA PRO A 5 30.06 7.41 -23.42
C PRO A 5 28.82 6.52 -23.18
N PRO A 6 28.55 6.10 -21.92
CA PRO A 6 27.39 5.29 -21.60
C PRO A 6 26.08 6.07 -21.79
N ILE A 7 25.20 5.55 -22.65
CA ILE A 7 23.87 6.11 -22.90
C ILE A 7 22.99 5.97 -21.63
N SER A 8 22.07 6.93 -21.42
CA SER A 8 21.28 7.10 -20.19
C SER A 8 20.62 5.81 -19.68
N ARG A 9 20.68 5.60 -18.35
CA ARG A 9 20.01 4.51 -17.62
C ARG A 9 18.70 4.98 -17.00
N ASP A 10 17.68 5.22 -17.83
CA ASP A 10 16.33 5.49 -17.33
C ASP A 10 15.56 4.18 -17.08
N ILE A 11 15.31 3.89 -15.79
CA ILE A 11 14.76 2.61 -15.32
C ILE A 11 13.23 2.67 -15.23
N PHE A 12 12.54 1.95 -16.12
CA PHE A 12 11.07 1.91 -16.15
C PHE A 12 10.45 1.19 -14.94
N SER A 13 9.67 1.91 -14.13
CA SER A 13 8.79 1.30 -13.12
C SER A 13 7.34 1.21 -13.64
N ILE A 14 6.90 0.02 -14.03
CA ILE A 14 5.50 -0.20 -14.43
C ILE A 14 4.71 -0.70 -13.22
N GLY A 15 3.91 0.20 -12.64
CA GLY A 15 3.05 -0.08 -11.49
C GLY A 15 2.35 1.17 -10.98
N ALA A 16 1.03 1.24 -11.21
CA ALA A 16 0.17 2.42 -11.10
C ALA A 16 0.31 3.47 -12.23
N CYS A 17 -0.77 4.24 -12.36
CA CYS A 17 -1.11 5.29 -13.32
C CYS A 17 0.02 5.91 -14.16
N VAL A 18 0.06 5.56 -15.45
CA VAL A 18 0.63 6.42 -16.51
C VAL A 18 -0.55 7.01 -17.30
N ARG A 19 -0.63 8.33 -17.37
CA ARG A 19 -1.54 9.05 -18.27
C ARG A 19 -1.01 8.88 -19.70
N VAL A 20 -1.89 8.55 -20.64
CA VAL A 20 -1.57 8.48 -22.06
C VAL A 20 -2.24 9.65 -22.76
N ASP A 21 -1.47 10.63 -23.24
CA ASP A 21 -2.00 11.59 -24.19
C ASP A 21 -2.09 10.90 -25.57
N ALA A 22 -3.22 11.06 -26.26
CA ALA A 22 -3.60 10.21 -27.40
C ALA A 22 -2.82 10.49 -28.70
N THR A 23 -2.11 11.61 -28.79
CA THR A 23 -1.55 12.14 -30.03
C THR A 23 -0.06 11.83 -30.18
N THR A 24 0.30 10.68 -30.75
CA THR A 24 1.59 10.45 -31.46
C THR A 24 1.58 9.17 -32.29
N THR A 25 1.03 9.23 -33.50
CA THR A 25 1.31 8.27 -34.59
C THR A 25 1.45 9.01 -35.91
N SER A 26 2.38 8.57 -36.77
CA SER A 26 3.00 9.35 -37.87
C SER A 26 3.83 10.56 -37.37
N GLN A 27 4.87 11.04 -38.07
CA GLN A 27 5.52 10.59 -39.32
C GLN A 27 7.00 10.23 -39.07
N GLY A 28 7.73 9.80 -40.10
CA GLY A 28 9.16 9.48 -40.03
C GLY A 28 10.05 10.43 -40.83
N ALA A 29 11.35 10.39 -40.52
CA ALA A 29 12.48 10.90 -41.30
C ALA A 29 12.50 12.38 -41.74
N ARG A 30 13.28 13.19 -41.00
CA ARG A 30 14.50 13.84 -41.53
C ARG A 30 15.39 14.33 -40.40
N LEU A 31 16.70 14.17 -40.54
CA LEU A 31 17.72 14.74 -39.66
C LEU A 31 18.20 16.07 -40.26
N HIS A 32 18.35 17.10 -39.43
CA HIS A 32 19.42 18.11 -39.56
C HIS A 32 19.69 18.71 -38.17
N PRO A 33 20.95 19.09 -37.86
CA PRO A 33 21.33 19.50 -36.51
C PRO A 33 21.15 21.01 -36.30
N HIS A 34 20.65 21.41 -35.12
CA HIS A 34 20.84 22.77 -34.61
C HIS A 34 21.60 22.73 -33.29
N VAL A 35 22.63 23.58 -33.22
CA VAL A 35 23.55 23.69 -32.09
C VAL A 35 22.86 24.40 -30.93
N TYR A 36 23.06 23.88 -29.72
CA TYR A 36 22.90 24.66 -28.49
C TYR A 36 24.24 24.74 -27.77
N ALA A 37 24.83 25.93 -27.79
CA ALA A 37 25.88 26.31 -26.84
C ALA A 37 25.23 26.71 -25.49
N PRO A 38 25.93 26.55 -24.36
CA PRO A 38 25.42 27.02 -23.08
C PRO A 38 25.47 28.56 -23.01
N THR A 39 24.51 29.15 -22.31
CA THR A 39 24.60 30.53 -21.81
C THR A 39 24.79 30.47 -20.31
N ASP A 40 25.96 30.89 -19.84
CA ASP A 40 26.21 31.18 -18.43
C ASP A 40 25.32 32.33 -17.94
N ASP A 41 25.06 32.39 -16.63
CA ASP A 41 24.55 33.62 -16.01
C ASP A 41 25.19 33.82 -14.62
N THR A 42 26.26 34.62 -14.60
CA THR A 42 26.99 35.02 -13.39
C THR A 42 26.97 36.54 -13.25
N GLY A 43 26.13 37.09 -12.37
CA GLY A 43 26.00 38.54 -12.18
C GLY A 43 25.59 38.96 -10.77
N THR A 44 26.38 39.81 -10.10
CA THR A 44 26.16 40.20 -8.70
C THR A 44 25.86 41.69 -8.50
N ARG A 45 25.01 41.98 -7.49
CA ARG A 45 25.03 43.18 -6.59
C ARG A 45 24.81 44.59 -7.18
N SER A 46 23.76 45.24 -6.69
CA SER A 46 23.80 46.51 -5.90
C SER A 46 22.40 46.83 -5.33
N GLY A 47 22.17 47.69 -4.33
CA GLY A 47 23.07 48.34 -3.37
C GLY A 47 22.49 49.65 -2.77
N ARG A 48 22.68 49.91 -1.46
CA ARG A 48 22.42 51.18 -0.69
C ARG A 48 20.96 51.58 -0.39
N HIS A 49 20.65 52.46 0.59
CA HIS A 49 21.14 52.62 2.00
C HIS A 49 20.38 53.73 2.76
N ARG A 50 20.19 53.55 4.09
CA ARG A 50 20.31 54.51 5.25
C ARG A 50 19.68 53.81 6.48
N GLY A 51 20.17 53.85 7.74
CA GLY A 51 21.25 54.58 8.42
C GLY A 51 20.66 55.49 9.52
N ALA A 52 21.20 55.72 10.73
CA ALA A 52 22.29 55.15 11.56
C ALA A 52 21.87 55.33 13.07
N ALA A 53 22.58 55.13 14.18
CA ALA A 53 23.98 54.81 14.61
C ALA A 53 23.86 53.92 15.91
N VAL A 54 24.85 53.38 16.66
CA VAL A 54 26.28 53.58 16.98
C VAL A 54 26.63 54.75 17.94
N VAL A 55 27.01 54.42 19.19
CA VAL A 55 28.10 55.01 20.04
C VAL A 55 28.47 53.99 21.15
N SER A 56 29.67 54.10 21.75
CA SER A 56 30.33 53.14 22.66
C SER A 56 30.73 53.73 24.03
N GLY A 57 31.11 52.89 25.03
CA GLY A 57 32.17 53.28 25.99
C GLY A 57 32.10 52.78 27.45
N ARG A 58 33.21 52.23 27.96
CA ARG A 58 33.44 51.83 29.38
C ARG A 58 33.72 53.02 30.32
N ARG A 59 33.45 52.87 31.64
CA ARG A 59 34.45 53.04 32.75
C ARG A 59 33.95 52.51 34.13
N ARG A 60 34.74 52.68 35.22
CA ARG A 60 34.59 52.07 36.56
C ARG A 60 34.65 53.11 37.72
N GLY A 61 34.06 52.78 38.87
CA GLY A 61 34.15 53.46 40.21
C GLY A 61 32.82 53.28 40.97
N ALA A 62 32.66 52.86 42.24
CA ALA A 62 33.37 53.06 43.52
C ALA A 62 33.15 54.45 44.16
N ALA A 63 32.75 54.65 45.43
CA ALA A 63 32.30 53.75 46.53
C ALA A 63 31.49 54.55 47.61
N VAL A 64 31.41 54.08 48.87
CA VAL A 64 30.71 54.68 50.07
C VAL A 64 29.17 54.52 50.04
N VAL A 65 28.36 54.04 51.02
CA VAL A 65 28.41 53.57 52.44
C VAL A 65 27.51 54.42 53.37
N THR A 66 26.52 53.80 54.03
CA THR A 66 25.76 54.28 55.22
C THR A 66 24.92 53.11 55.82
N PRO A 67 24.43 53.19 57.08
CA PRO A 67 24.13 52.00 57.93
C PRO A 67 22.67 51.44 57.90
N PRO A 68 22.40 50.25 58.51
CA PRO A 68 21.14 49.51 58.35
C PRO A 68 20.05 49.77 59.44
N PRO A 69 18.76 49.50 59.15
CA PRO A 69 17.66 49.51 60.15
C PRO A 69 17.58 48.23 61.03
N PRO A 70 16.88 48.28 62.18
CA PRO A 70 16.89 47.20 63.20
C PRO A 70 16.00 45.98 62.88
N PRO A 71 16.27 44.81 63.51
CA PRO A 71 15.58 43.56 63.23
C PRO A 71 14.16 43.51 63.81
N ARG A 72 13.15 43.21 62.98
CA ARG A 72 11.74 43.11 63.42
C ARG A 72 11.22 41.67 63.42
N ALA A 73 11.11 41.11 64.62
CA ALA A 73 10.30 39.95 65.04
C ALA A 73 10.17 38.75 64.06
N VAL A 74 10.82 37.63 64.41
CA VAL A 74 10.64 36.33 63.74
C VAL A 74 9.23 35.78 64.01
N ARG A 75 8.25 36.13 63.16
CA ARG A 75 7.02 35.34 63.04
C ARG A 75 7.36 34.01 62.36
N SER A 76 7.16 32.91 63.08
CA SER A 76 7.45 31.55 62.65
C SER A 76 6.54 31.11 61.48
N ARG A 77 6.92 31.48 60.25
CA ARG A 77 6.34 30.89 59.04
C ARG A 77 6.57 29.39 59.07
N LYS A 78 5.54 28.61 59.41
CA LYS A 78 5.47 27.16 59.15
C LYS A 78 5.99 26.92 57.74
N ARG A 79 7.09 26.19 57.60
CA ARG A 79 7.73 25.92 56.30
C ARG A 79 6.66 25.34 55.36
N LYS A 80 6.22 26.10 54.35
CA LYS A 80 5.53 25.51 53.20
C LYS A 80 6.50 24.51 52.59
N ARG A 81 6.28 23.22 52.84
CA ARG A 81 7.04 22.15 52.18
C ARG A 81 6.91 22.36 50.67
N ASN A 82 8.03 22.32 49.96
CA ASN A 82 8.03 22.47 48.51
C ASN A 82 7.22 21.32 47.90
N LYS A 83 5.97 21.58 47.49
CA LYS A 83 5.17 20.59 46.77
C LYS A 83 5.84 20.36 45.40
N PRO A 84 6.18 19.11 45.04
CA PRO A 84 6.86 18.82 43.79
C PRO A 84 6.00 19.27 42.59
N LYS A 85 6.61 20.02 41.68
CA LYS A 85 5.96 20.63 40.51
C LYS A 85 5.71 19.63 39.39
N ASN A 86 6.47 18.53 39.36
CA ASN A 86 6.41 17.52 38.32
C ASN A 86 6.65 16.10 38.86
N ILE A 87 6.40 15.08 38.03
CA ILE A 87 6.50 13.67 38.39
C ILE A 87 7.91 13.21 38.79
N TYR A 88 8.97 13.78 38.23
CA TYR A 88 10.35 13.44 38.58
C TYR A 88 10.68 13.94 40.00
N GLU A 89 10.34 15.20 40.31
CA GLU A 89 10.41 15.75 41.68
C GLU A 89 9.53 14.94 42.66
N THR A 90 8.40 14.41 42.21
CA THR A 90 7.50 13.58 43.03
C THR A 90 8.09 12.20 43.33
N LEU A 91 8.80 11.60 42.36
CA LEU A 91 9.53 10.34 42.56
C LEU A 91 10.75 10.54 43.47
N GLU A 92 11.45 11.67 43.34
CA GLU A 92 12.55 12.04 44.25
C GLU A 92 12.04 12.26 45.69
N ALA A 93 10.96 13.03 45.86
CA ALA A 93 10.29 13.20 47.15
C ALA A 93 9.67 11.90 47.72
N SER A 94 9.59 10.83 46.94
CA SER A 94 9.08 9.53 47.41
C SER A 94 10.16 8.61 47.99
N THR A 95 11.45 8.84 47.70
CA THR A 95 12.54 8.02 48.29
C THR A 95 12.83 8.41 49.74
N THR A 96 12.45 9.61 50.15
CA THR A 96 12.65 10.19 51.50
C THR A 96 11.33 10.32 52.30
N TRP A 97 10.22 9.79 51.78
CA TRP A 97 8.91 9.89 52.43
C TRP A 97 8.76 8.92 53.60
N LEU A 98 8.27 9.42 54.73
CA LEU A 98 7.92 8.65 55.92
C LEU A 98 6.40 8.50 56.02
N SER A 99 5.90 7.32 56.43
CA SER A 99 4.45 7.06 56.45
C SER A 99 3.66 7.78 57.56
N SER A 100 4.32 8.57 58.40
CA SER A 100 3.69 9.52 59.33
C SER A 100 3.23 10.82 58.63
N GLU A 101 3.54 11.03 57.35
CA GLU A 101 3.38 12.32 56.66
C GLU A 101 2.14 12.43 55.74
N GLY A 102 1.18 11.50 55.84
CA GLY A 102 -0.03 11.47 55.02
C GLY A 102 0.09 10.57 53.78
N PRO A 103 -0.73 10.74 52.72
CA PRO A 103 -0.75 9.84 51.56
C PRO A 103 0.54 9.91 50.74
N HIS A 104 0.96 8.77 50.19
CA HIS A 104 2.23 8.63 49.46
C HIS A 104 2.32 9.61 48.26
N PRO A 105 3.44 10.36 48.07
CA PRO A 105 3.51 11.46 47.09
C PRO A 105 3.12 11.08 45.66
N VAL A 106 3.57 9.91 45.20
CA VAL A 106 3.27 9.41 43.84
C VAL A 106 1.78 9.05 43.67
N LEU A 107 1.15 8.46 44.70
CA LEU A 107 -0.28 8.14 44.64
C LEU A 107 -1.12 9.42 44.63
N ASN A 108 -0.77 10.39 45.48
CA ASN A 108 -1.44 11.68 45.53
C ASN A 108 -1.29 12.45 44.19
N HIS A 109 -0.09 12.46 43.58
CA HIS A 109 0.15 13.10 42.29
C HIS A 109 -0.61 12.43 41.12
N LEU A 110 -0.77 11.10 41.15
CA LEU A 110 -1.59 10.38 40.17
C LEU A 110 -3.08 10.68 40.34
N LYS A 111 -3.59 10.72 41.59
CA LYS A 111 -4.99 11.05 41.90
C LYS A 111 -5.33 12.50 41.56
N GLU A 112 -4.55 13.47 42.05
CA GLU A 112 -4.71 14.88 41.69
C GLU A 112 -4.67 15.07 40.16
N GLY A 113 -3.81 14.33 39.46
CA GLY A 113 -3.74 14.36 38.00
C GLY A 113 -4.91 13.67 37.29
N LYS A 114 -5.58 12.68 37.90
CA LYS A 114 -6.81 12.07 37.36
C LYS A 114 -8.02 12.97 37.53
N GLU A 115 -8.08 13.68 38.66
CA GLU A 115 -9.16 14.62 38.99
C GLU A 115 -9.05 15.93 38.21
N ASN A 116 -7.82 16.46 38.02
CA ASN A 116 -7.61 17.84 37.53
C ASN A 116 -6.97 17.95 36.14
N LYS A 117 -6.60 16.85 35.46
CA LYS A 117 -5.99 16.90 34.11
C LYS A 117 -6.63 15.90 33.14
N LYS A 118 -6.83 16.31 31.88
CA LYS A 118 -7.36 15.45 30.79
C LYS A 118 -6.51 14.16 30.60
N PRO A 119 -7.07 13.03 30.12
CA PRO A 119 -6.35 11.77 29.92
C PRO A 119 -5.02 11.90 29.17
N GLY A 120 -4.04 11.04 29.49
CA GLY A 120 -2.73 11.08 28.85
C GLY A 120 -1.92 12.36 29.17
N TRP A 121 -2.23 13.04 30.27
CA TRP A 121 -1.51 14.24 30.70
C TRP A 121 -0.05 13.93 31.04
N LEU A 122 0.20 12.84 31.79
CA LEU A 122 1.55 12.48 32.25
C LEU A 122 2.44 12.17 31.05
N ARG A 123 1.86 11.52 30.03
CA ARG A 123 2.53 11.31 28.74
C ARG A 123 2.93 12.62 28.04
N ARG A 124 2.08 13.66 28.11
CA ARG A 124 2.36 14.98 27.52
C ARG A 124 3.40 15.75 28.32
N ASP A 125 3.31 15.74 29.64
CA ASP A 125 4.27 16.36 30.56
C ASP A 125 5.68 15.76 30.37
N VAL A 126 5.79 14.43 30.23
CA VAL A 126 7.04 13.71 29.89
C VAL A 126 7.59 14.09 28.52
N LYS A 127 6.75 14.15 27.48
CA LYS A 127 7.21 14.56 26.13
C LYS A 127 7.71 16.00 26.13
N LYS A 128 7.06 16.91 26.87
CA LYS A 128 7.47 18.31 27.01
C LYS A 128 8.79 18.44 27.78
N ALA A 129 8.94 17.72 28.90
CA ALA A 129 10.17 17.74 29.70
C ALA A 129 11.40 17.18 28.95
N LEU A 130 11.19 16.17 28.10
CA LEU A 130 12.26 15.48 27.35
C LEU A 130 12.37 15.90 25.88
N GLN A 131 11.72 17.00 25.48
CA GLN A 131 11.70 17.54 24.11
C GLN A 131 11.40 16.50 23.00
N LEU A 132 10.58 15.48 23.32
CA LEU A 132 10.35 14.35 22.43
C LEU A 132 9.35 14.70 21.32
N PRO A 133 9.62 14.36 20.04
CA PRO A 133 8.74 14.71 18.94
C PRO A 133 7.34 14.11 19.09
N SER A 134 6.34 14.90 18.70
CA SER A 134 4.95 14.46 18.57
C SER A 134 4.89 13.16 17.76
N THR A 135 4.03 12.24 18.18
CA THR A 135 4.03 10.88 17.63
C THR A 135 2.66 10.24 17.84
N PRO A 136 2.13 9.48 16.85
CA PRO A 136 0.78 8.91 16.90
C PRO A 136 0.47 8.04 18.13
N SER A 137 -0.82 7.85 18.36
CA SER A 137 -1.44 7.19 19.53
C SER A 137 -1.28 5.66 19.58
N GLY A 138 -0.08 5.14 19.35
CA GLY A 138 0.22 3.69 19.40
C GLY A 138 0.96 3.27 20.67
N GLN A 139 2.29 3.32 20.62
CA GLN A 139 3.20 2.70 21.58
C GLN A 139 3.87 3.73 22.50
N LEU A 140 4.32 3.29 23.68
CA LEU A 140 5.20 4.05 24.57
C LEU A 140 6.67 3.92 24.12
N LYS A 141 7.42 5.03 24.04
CA LYS A 141 8.87 5.07 23.77
C LYS A 141 9.68 4.75 25.02
N SER A 142 10.99 4.48 24.89
CA SER A 142 11.85 4.07 26.03
C SER A 142 11.88 5.04 27.23
N PRO A 143 11.82 6.39 27.10
CA PRO A 143 11.74 7.26 28.28
C PRO A 143 10.37 7.18 28.96
N GLU A 144 9.29 7.07 28.18
CA GLU A 144 7.92 6.89 28.67
C GLU A 144 7.81 5.57 29.45
N ARG A 145 8.41 4.48 28.96
CA ARG A 145 8.44 3.17 29.65
C ARG A 145 9.28 3.18 30.93
N ARG A 146 10.48 3.76 30.91
CA ARG A 146 11.34 3.83 32.10
C ARG A 146 10.69 4.62 33.22
N LEU A 147 10.00 5.72 32.91
CA LEU A 147 9.23 6.45 33.92
C LEU A 147 8.01 5.64 34.40
N LEU A 148 7.23 5.06 33.48
CA LEU A 148 6.09 4.21 33.83
C LEU A 148 6.48 3.10 34.83
N SER A 149 7.59 2.40 34.55
CA SER A 149 8.07 1.30 35.41
C SER A 149 8.62 1.78 36.75
N ARG A 150 9.30 2.94 36.82
CA ARG A 150 9.69 3.56 38.10
C ARG A 150 8.45 3.89 38.95
N ILE A 151 7.45 4.55 38.37
CA ILE A 151 6.18 4.86 39.07
C ILE A 151 5.51 3.55 39.53
N HIS A 152 5.43 2.55 38.65
CA HIS A 152 4.78 1.28 38.99
C HIS A 152 5.48 0.60 40.17
N THR A 153 6.80 0.43 40.10
CA THR A 153 7.65 -0.12 41.18
C THR A 153 7.40 0.62 42.50
N THR A 154 7.49 1.95 42.50
CA THR A 154 7.26 2.78 43.70
C THR A 154 5.82 2.65 44.25
N THR A 155 4.83 2.32 43.42
CA THR A 155 3.46 2.03 43.90
C THR A 155 3.23 0.58 44.33
N THR A 156 3.98 -0.38 43.77
CA THR A 156 3.84 -1.81 44.10
C THR A 156 4.67 -2.26 45.30
N THR A 157 5.63 -1.47 45.78
CA THR A 157 6.32 -1.69 47.05
C THR A 157 5.58 -1.17 48.29
N LEU A 158 4.50 -0.40 48.13
CA LEU A 158 3.71 0.13 49.27
C LEU A 158 2.87 -0.96 49.94
N THR A 159 2.79 -0.99 51.27
CA THR A 159 1.91 -1.95 52.00
C THR A 159 0.43 -1.72 51.65
N PRO A 160 -0.45 -2.75 51.72
CA PRO A 160 -1.87 -2.62 51.34
C PRO A 160 -2.61 -1.48 52.05
N SER A 161 -2.34 -1.29 53.35
CA SER A 161 -2.85 -0.17 54.17
C SER A 161 -2.51 1.22 53.60
N LYS A 162 -1.40 1.36 52.87
CA LYS A 162 -0.95 2.60 52.22
C LYS A 162 -1.55 2.81 50.82
N ARG A 163 -2.44 1.92 50.36
CA ARG A 163 -3.13 1.96 49.05
C ARG A 163 -4.65 2.14 49.15
N GLN A 164 -5.21 2.24 50.37
CA GLN A 164 -6.65 2.26 50.60
C GLN A 164 -7.32 3.39 49.81
N GLY A 165 -8.28 3.06 48.94
CA GLY A 165 -8.99 4.02 48.07
C GLY A 165 -8.31 4.36 46.73
N PHE A 166 -7.20 3.71 46.35
CA PHE A 166 -6.51 3.96 45.07
C PHE A 166 -6.55 2.74 44.13
N ASN A 167 -6.88 2.96 42.84
CA ASN A 167 -6.87 1.92 41.82
C ASN A 167 -5.69 2.15 40.87
N ILE A 168 -4.50 1.69 41.30
CA ILE A 168 -3.21 1.89 40.61
C ILE A 168 -3.31 1.59 39.09
N ALA A 169 -4.02 0.53 38.71
CA ALA A 169 -4.18 0.15 37.30
C ALA A 169 -5.06 1.14 36.51
N SER A 170 -6.17 1.61 37.08
CA SER A 170 -7.04 2.65 36.50
C SER A 170 -6.33 4.00 36.42
N ASP A 171 -5.59 4.36 37.46
CA ASP A 171 -4.95 5.68 37.60
C ASP A 171 -3.76 5.82 36.64
N HIS A 172 -2.94 4.76 36.50
CA HIS A 172 -1.92 4.68 35.44
C HIS A 172 -2.53 4.67 34.03
N ALA A 173 -3.59 3.87 33.81
CA ALA A 173 -4.27 3.79 32.51
C ALA A 173 -4.74 5.18 32.04
N TYR A 174 -5.34 5.94 32.94
CA TYR A 174 -5.78 7.32 32.70
C TYR A 174 -4.61 8.28 32.46
N ALA A 175 -3.60 8.28 33.33
CA ALA A 175 -2.44 9.18 33.23
C ALA A 175 -1.65 9.03 31.92
N TRP A 176 -1.56 7.80 31.38
CA TRP A 176 -0.86 7.49 30.13
C TRP A 176 -1.75 7.39 28.88
N ASN A 177 -3.07 7.44 29.04
CA ASN A 177 -4.08 7.12 28.01
C ASN A 177 -3.82 5.76 27.33
N LYS A 178 -3.84 4.69 28.14
CA LYS A 178 -3.61 3.30 27.74
C LYS A 178 -4.56 2.36 28.48
N HIS A 179 -4.94 1.25 27.84
CA HIS A 179 -5.73 0.19 28.50
C HIS A 179 -4.96 -0.40 29.71
N PRO A 180 -5.62 -0.74 30.84
CA PRO A 180 -4.94 -1.30 32.03
C PRO A 180 -4.04 -2.50 31.73
N SER A 181 -4.48 -3.44 30.88
CA SER A 181 -3.66 -4.61 30.50
C SER A 181 -2.40 -4.27 29.68
N THR A 182 -2.26 -3.02 29.20
CA THR A 182 -1.03 -2.51 28.56
C THR A 182 -0.06 -1.93 29.59
N ILE A 183 -0.58 -1.40 30.70
CA ILE A 183 0.23 -1.01 31.86
C ILE A 183 0.87 -2.27 32.45
N SER A 184 0.06 -3.25 32.88
CA SER A 184 0.55 -4.49 33.54
C SER A 184 1.51 -5.32 32.68
N ARG A 185 1.46 -5.21 31.34
CA ARG A 185 2.37 -5.91 30.42
C ARG A 185 3.69 -5.15 30.15
N SER A 186 3.85 -3.94 30.67
CA SER A 186 5.05 -3.13 30.44
C SER A 186 6.19 -3.48 31.41
N ASP A 187 5.89 -3.93 32.62
CA ASP A 187 6.89 -4.16 33.68
C ASP A 187 7.74 -5.42 33.48
N ALA A 188 7.13 -6.55 33.08
CA ALA A 188 7.81 -7.84 32.88
C ALA A 188 8.94 -7.82 31.82
N ARG A 189 9.07 -6.76 31.00
CA ARG A 189 10.16 -6.55 30.04
C ARG A 189 11.04 -5.33 30.34
N THR A 190 10.75 -4.58 31.40
CA THR A 190 11.47 -3.33 31.73
C THR A 190 12.22 -3.43 33.05
N LEU A 191 11.80 -4.30 33.98
CA LEU A 191 12.45 -4.49 35.28
C LEU A 191 13.75 -5.31 35.24
N ALA A 192 13.96 -6.12 34.20
CA ALA A 192 15.08 -7.07 34.13
C ALA A 192 16.41 -6.45 33.62
N ASP A 193 16.50 -5.13 33.46
CA ASP A 193 17.57 -4.50 32.67
C ASP A 193 17.98 -3.11 33.16
N GLY A 194 18.96 -3.06 34.07
CA GLY A 194 19.53 -1.81 34.59
C GLY A 194 20.40 -1.04 33.57
N THR A 195 20.78 -1.64 32.44
CA THR A 195 21.79 -1.08 31.51
C THR A 195 21.19 -0.48 30.23
N LEU A 196 19.90 -0.14 30.24
CA LEU A 196 19.18 0.46 29.11
C LEU A 196 19.71 1.86 28.72
N THR A 197 20.74 1.88 27.89
CA THR A 197 21.21 3.05 27.13
C THR A 197 20.15 3.51 26.11
N ALA A 198 20.34 4.67 25.49
CA ALA A 198 19.43 5.16 24.45
C ALA A 198 19.56 4.39 23.12
N SER A 199 20.69 3.69 22.95
CA SER A 199 20.94 2.74 21.87
C SER A 199 19.86 1.66 21.82
N ARG A 200 19.51 1.20 20.62
CA ARG A 200 18.85 -0.10 20.46
C ARG A 200 19.84 -1.13 21.01
N LYS A 201 19.47 -1.92 22.04
CA LYS A 201 20.27 -3.10 22.40
C LYS A 201 20.45 -3.94 21.14
N GLU A 202 21.70 -4.12 20.72
CA GLU A 202 22.01 -5.23 19.83
C GLU A 202 21.57 -6.51 20.54
N ARG A 203 20.94 -7.39 19.77
CA ARG A 203 20.58 -8.69 20.30
C ARG A 203 21.89 -9.47 20.46
N THR A 204 22.02 -10.28 21.50
CA THR A 204 23.17 -11.20 21.64
C THR A 204 23.22 -12.26 20.53
N ASP A 205 22.14 -12.40 19.74
CA ASP A 205 22.07 -13.19 18.51
C ASP A 205 22.01 -12.33 17.23
N ALA A 206 22.42 -11.07 17.28
CA ALA A 206 22.64 -10.27 16.07
C ALA A 206 23.79 -10.87 15.26
N GLY A 207 23.48 -11.38 14.07
CA GLY A 207 24.43 -12.09 13.22
C GLY A 207 24.53 -13.60 13.48
N THR A 208 23.97 -14.15 14.57
CA THR A 208 23.94 -15.60 14.80
C THR A 208 22.62 -16.22 14.35
N SER A 209 22.71 -17.09 13.35
CA SER A 209 21.60 -17.82 12.75
C SER A 209 22.09 -19.21 12.34
N VAL A 210 21.18 -20.11 11.95
CA VAL A 210 21.59 -21.41 11.40
C VAL A 210 22.51 -21.27 10.18
N PHE A 211 22.36 -20.22 9.38
CA PHE A 211 23.22 -19.96 8.22
C PHE A 211 24.61 -19.41 8.58
N THR A 212 24.80 -18.90 9.81
CA THR A 212 26.01 -18.12 10.18
C THR A 212 26.70 -18.59 11.46
N CYS A 213 26.15 -19.56 12.20
CA CYS A 213 26.71 -20.05 13.46
C CYS A 213 26.64 -21.58 13.54
N GLU A 214 27.82 -22.21 13.70
CA GLU A 214 28.02 -23.66 13.74
C GLU A 214 27.28 -24.34 14.89
N ALA A 215 27.54 -23.92 16.13
CA ALA A 215 26.83 -24.38 17.32
C ALA A 215 25.30 -24.19 17.23
N LYS A 216 24.82 -23.26 16.38
CA LYS A 216 23.40 -23.08 16.11
C LYS A 216 22.84 -24.02 15.03
N ARG A 217 23.69 -24.56 14.15
CA ARG A 217 23.35 -25.70 13.28
C ARG A 217 23.28 -26.98 14.10
N GLU A 218 24.32 -27.28 14.88
CA GLU A 218 24.41 -28.49 15.72
C GLU A 218 23.21 -28.61 16.68
N GLN A 219 22.83 -27.51 17.34
CA GLN A 219 21.67 -27.48 18.24
C GLN A 219 20.33 -27.76 17.53
N VAL A 220 20.21 -27.45 16.23
CA VAL A 220 18.95 -27.50 15.49
C VAL A 220 18.81 -28.80 14.69
N TYR A 221 19.81 -29.12 13.87
CA TYR A 221 19.78 -30.25 12.94
C TYR A 221 20.32 -31.51 13.61
N THR A 222 19.52 -32.02 14.54
CA THR A 222 19.74 -33.32 15.20
C THR A 222 19.16 -34.46 14.36
N PRO A 223 19.54 -35.73 14.61
CA PRO A 223 18.94 -36.88 13.91
C PRO A 223 17.41 -36.92 14.04
N LEU A 224 16.89 -36.56 15.22
CA LEU A 224 15.45 -36.45 15.51
C LEU A 224 14.78 -35.30 14.72
N ASP A 225 15.43 -34.14 14.56
CA ASP A 225 14.89 -33.05 13.73
C ASP A 225 14.86 -33.43 12.24
N TYR A 226 15.91 -34.12 11.74
CA TYR A 226 15.91 -34.65 10.39
C TYR A 226 14.76 -35.65 10.18
N TYR A 227 14.63 -36.66 11.06
CA TYR A 227 13.54 -37.64 11.04
C TYR A 227 12.16 -36.97 11.00
N LYS A 228 11.91 -36.02 11.90
CA LYS A 228 10.64 -35.26 11.97
C LYS A 228 10.31 -34.53 10.66
N ARG A 229 11.31 -33.97 9.99
CA ARG A 229 11.11 -33.30 8.69
C ARG A 229 10.96 -34.30 7.53
N TRP A 230 11.62 -35.45 7.60
CA TRP A 230 11.54 -36.51 6.59
C TRP A 230 10.16 -37.20 6.57
N ILE A 231 9.62 -37.57 7.74
CA ILE A 231 8.26 -38.14 7.84
C ILE A 231 7.21 -37.16 7.29
N ARG A 232 7.29 -35.88 7.70
CA ARG A 232 6.40 -34.80 7.23
C ARG A 232 6.61 -34.42 5.75
N HIS A 233 7.74 -34.79 5.15
CA HIS A 233 8.02 -34.59 3.73
C HIS A 233 7.35 -35.67 2.88
N ASN A 234 7.48 -36.94 3.30
CA ASN A 234 7.02 -38.09 2.53
C ASN A 234 5.51 -38.35 2.68
N ASN A 235 4.92 -37.87 3.79
CA ASN A 235 3.48 -38.00 4.09
C ASN A 235 2.81 -36.60 4.15
N PRO A 236 2.71 -35.88 3.01
CA PRO A 236 2.23 -34.50 2.98
C PRO A 236 0.72 -34.42 3.22
N GLY A 237 0.31 -33.78 4.32
CA GLY A 237 -1.09 -33.52 4.66
C GLY A 237 -1.54 -34.14 5.98
N GLU A 238 -0.82 -35.14 6.49
CA GLU A 238 -1.17 -35.80 7.75
C GLU A 238 -0.70 -34.99 8.98
N PRO A 239 -1.51 -34.92 10.06
CA PRO A 239 -1.30 -34.01 11.19
C PRO A 239 -0.34 -34.57 12.26
N TYR A 240 0.87 -34.98 11.87
CA TYR A 240 1.86 -35.51 12.81
C TYR A 240 2.27 -34.50 13.88
N ASN A 241 1.92 -34.78 15.14
CA ASN A 241 2.34 -33.96 16.27
C ASN A 241 3.83 -34.20 16.63
N ASP A 242 4.41 -33.29 17.42
CA ASP A 242 5.86 -33.29 17.69
C ASP A 242 6.31 -34.24 18.83
N SER A 243 5.36 -34.85 19.53
CA SER A 243 5.56 -35.86 20.58
C SER A 243 5.59 -37.27 19.99
N ASP A 244 4.60 -37.62 19.18
CA ASP A 244 4.47 -38.96 18.60
C ASP A 244 5.65 -39.27 17.68
N LEU A 245 6.10 -38.29 16.88
CA LEU A 245 7.33 -38.41 16.07
C LEU A 245 8.61 -38.54 16.91
N ARG A 246 8.61 -38.13 18.19
CA ARG A 246 9.74 -38.42 19.10
C ARG A 246 9.64 -39.84 19.65
N ALA A 247 8.45 -40.28 20.08
CA ALA A 247 8.25 -41.65 20.54
C ALA A 247 8.58 -42.68 19.45
N ALA A 248 8.08 -42.46 18.23
CA ALA A 248 8.39 -43.30 17.07
C ALA A 248 9.88 -43.30 16.71
N PHE A 249 10.57 -42.16 16.80
CA PHE A 249 12.02 -42.11 16.61
C PHE A 249 12.78 -42.89 17.69
N GLU A 250 12.36 -42.81 18.96
CA GLU A 250 13.10 -43.52 20.01
C GLU A 250 12.93 -45.04 19.96
N LEU A 251 11.80 -45.53 19.46
CA LEU A 251 11.55 -46.96 19.21
C LEU A 251 12.39 -47.56 18.08
N LEU A 252 13.02 -46.74 17.22
CA LEU A 252 13.97 -47.23 16.21
C LEU A 252 15.21 -47.84 16.88
N SER A 253 15.71 -48.93 16.30
CA SER A 253 17.01 -49.51 16.66
C SER A 253 18.16 -48.54 16.41
N MET A 254 19.34 -48.82 16.98
CA MET A 254 20.52 -47.98 16.74
C MET A 254 20.93 -47.99 15.26
N GLU A 255 20.77 -49.12 14.56
CA GLU A 255 21.07 -49.26 13.13
C GLU A 255 20.12 -48.39 12.28
N GLU A 256 18.82 -48.40 12.58
CA GLU A 256 17.83 -47.53 11.93
C GLU A 256 18.05 -46.04 12.24
N LYS A 257 18.69 -45.70 13.36
CA LYS A 257 19.05 -44.30 13.71
C LYS A 257 20.27 -43.78 12.93
N VAL A 258 21.16 -44.64 12.43
CA VAL A 258 22.38 -44.23 11.70
C VAL A 258 22.09 -43.39 10.43
N PRO A 259 21.18 -43.79 9.51
CA PRO A 259 20.86 -42.99 8.32
C PRO A 259 20.40 -41.57 8.63
N TYR A 260 19.57 -41.38 9.67
CA TYR A 260 19.12 -40.06 10.10
C TYR A 260 20.25 -39.24 10.75
N GLY A 261 21.23 -39.90 11.37
CA GLY A 261 22.48 -39.27 11.81
C GLY A 261 23.30 -38.70 10.66
N HIS A 262 23.63 -39.53 9.67
CA HIS A 262 24.37 -39.08 8.48
C HIS A 262 23.63 -38.00 7.70
N ALA A 263 22.31 -38.12 7.54
CA ALA A 263 21.49 -37.15 6.84
C ALA A 263 21.34 -35.82 7.60
N ALA A 264 21.34 -35.84 8.94
CA ALA A 264 21.39 -34.62 9.76
C ALA A 264 22.70 -33.86 9.57
N VAL A 265 23.86 -34.55 9.53
CA VAL A 265 25.17 -33.91 9.24
C VAL A 265 25.21 -33.35 7.81
N SER A 266 24.69 -34.08 6.82
CA SER A 266 24.54 -33.56 5.45
C SER A 266 23.66 -32.30 5.41
N LEU A 267 22.57 -32.27 6.18
CA LEU A 267 21.70 -31.10 6.31
C LEU A 267 22.40 -29.91 6.98
N GLN A 268 23.24 -30.14 8.01
CA GLN A 268 24.08 -29.09 8.61
C GLN A 268 25.03 -28.46 7.59
N GLN A 269 25.74 -29.28 6.81
CA GLN A 269 26.65 -28.82 5.76
C GLN A 269 25.90 -28.04 4.67
N LYS A 270 24.74 -28.54 4.22
CA LYS A 270 23.88 -27.83 3.26
C LYS A 270 23.35 -26.50 3.81
N VAL A 271 23.11 -26.39 5.12
CA VAL A 271 22.71 -25.13 5.77
C VAL A 271 23.89 -24.17 5.95
N ALA A 272 25.11 -24.67 6.13
CA ALA A 272 26.33 -23.85 6.14
C ALA A 272 26.60 -23.21 4.77
N ASN A 273 26.35 -23.96 3.68
CA ASN A 273 26.51 -23.51 2.29
C ASN A 273 25.26 -22.78 1.76
N ALA A 274 24.13 -22.85 2.47
CA ALA A 274 22.87 -22.23 2.07
C ALA A 274 22.93 -20.71 1.82
N PRO A 275 23.79 -19.87 2.45
CA PRO A 275 24.01 -18.49 2.02
C PRO A 275 24.20 -18.35 0.51
N ASP A 276 25.00 -19.22 -0.11
CA ASP A 276 25.32 -19.14 -1.54
C ASP A 276 24.14 -19.57 -2.42
N ASP A 277 23.36 -20.59 -2.04
CA ASP A 277 22.16 -20.99 -2.78
C ASP A 277 20.96 -20.05 -2.54
N ILE A 278 20.73 -19.60 -1.29
CA ILE A 278 19.86 -18.44 -0.97
C ILE A 278 20.18 -17.32 -1.93
N GLY A 279 21.47 -17.05 -2.04
CA GLY A 279 22.04 -16.01 -2.80
C GLY A 279 21.89 -16.15 -4.31
N LYS A 280 22.13 -17.34 -4.83
CA LYS A 280 21.92 -17.75 -6.21
C LYS A 280 20.46 -17.61 -6.60
N TYR A 281 19.47 -17.94 -5.77
CA TYR A 281 18.06 -17.73 -6.13
C TYR A 281 17.59 -16.27 -5.95
N LEU A 282 18.13 -15.57 -4.94
CA LEU A 282 17.94 -14.13 -4.79
C LEU A 282 18.53 -13.43 -6.02
N ARG A 283 19.85 -13.48 -6.21
CA ARG A 283 20.46 -13.17 -7.51
C ARG A 283 20.24 -14.35 -8.50
N GLN A 284 18.98 -14.66 -8.84
CA GLN A 284 18.49 -15.25 -10.10
C GLN A 284 17.07 -14.78 -10.43
N THR A 285 16.31 -14.45 -9.39
CA THR A 285 15.02 -13.73 -9.51
C THR A 285 15.19 -12.21 -9.38
N ASN A 286 16.44 -11.73 -9.29
CA ASN A 286 16.85 -10.45 -8.68
C ASN A 286 16.39 -10.27 -7.22
N GLY A 287 15.78 -11.28 -6.64
CA GLY A 287 15.13 -11.33 -5.35
C GLY A 287 13.61 -11.43 -5.48
N SER A 288 13.04 -11.32 -6.70
CA SER A 288 11.60 -11.32 -7.01
C SER A 288 10.89 -12.67 -6.76
N ILE A 289 11.58 -13.55 -6.06
CA ILE A 289 11.07 -14.70 -5.33
C ILE A 289 10.30 -14.27 -4.06
N SER A 290 9.33 -15.08 -3.64
CA SER A 290 8.70 -14.96 -2.32
C SER A 290 9.57 -15.64 -1.26
N TRP A 291 9.41 -15.27 0.03
CA TRP A 291 10.19 -15.92 1.09
C TRP A 291 9.85 -17.42 1.24
N ASN A 292 8.62 -17.83 0.89
CA ASN A 292 8.23 -19.24 0.74
C ASN A 292 9.01 -19.90 -0.40
N MET A 293 8.92 -19.38 -1.62
CA MET A 293 9.56 -19.96 -2.80
C MET A 293 11.10 -19.99 -2.70
N LEU A 294 11.70 -19.07 -1.93
CA LEU A 294 13.13 -19.10 -1.61
C LEU A 294 13.48 -20.25 -0.66
N SER A 295 12.70 -20.42 0.40
CA SER A 295 12.80 -21.56 1.34
C SER A 295 12.54 -22.91 0.64
N GLU A 296 11.68 -22.92 -0.39
CA GLU A 296 11.40 -24.09 -1.23
C GLU A 296 12.50 -24.38 -2.26
N LYS A 297 13.22 -23.36 -2.77
CA LYS A 297 14.31 -23.55 -3.74
C LYS A 297 15.66 -23.92 -3.10
N VAL A 298 15.88 -23.55 -1.84
CA VAL A 298 17.03 -24.01 -1.03
C VAL A 298 16.63 -25.18 -0.13
N ARG A 299 15.90 -26.17 -0.67
CA ARG A 299 15.65 -27.45 0.00
C ARG A 299 16.89 -28.35 -0.15
N GLY A 300 17.11 -29.22 0.84
CA GLY A 300 18.05 -30.33 0.74
C GLY A 300 17.43 -31.50 -0.03
N ASP A 301 17.76 -32.72 0.39
CA ASP A 301 17.31 -33.98 -0.25
C ASP A 301 15.81 -34.21 0.02
N GLY A 302 14.96 -33.50 -0.72
CA GLY A 302 13.54 -33.30 -0.45
C GLY A 302 13.27 -32.39 0.76
N VAL A 303 14.02 -32.54 1.85
CA VAL A 303 13.77 -31.91 3.16
C VAL A 303 14.02 -30.39 3.15
N SER A 304 13.13 -29.62 3.79
CA SER A 304 13.29 -28.17 3.96
C SER A 304 14.31 -27.82 5.05
N ILE A 305 15.29 -26.99 4.70
CA ILE A 305 16.40 -26.64 5.59
C ILE A 305 15.98 -25.63 6.68
N ALA A 306 15.09 -24.69 6.37
CA ALA A 306 14.58 -23.69 7.31
C ALA A 306 13.25 -23.10 6.81
N CYS A 307 12.50 -22.41 7.67
CA CYS A 307 11.26 -21.77 7.27
C CYS A 307 11.48 -20.37 6.68
N LYS A 308 10.56 -19.92 5.82
CA LYS A 308 10.58 -18.62 5.12
C LYS A 308 10.94 -17.38 5.97
N ASP A 309 10.53 -17.34 7.25
CA ASP A 309 10.82 -16.20 8.11
C ASP A 309 12.26 -16.22 8.68
N THR A 310 12.92 -17.39 8.75
CA THR A 310 14.37 -17.51 9.00
C THR A 310 15.17 -16.95 7.82
N PHE A 311 14.83 -17.36 6.58
CA PHE A 311 15.41 -16.82 5.35
C PHE A 311 15.26 -15.29 5.28
N ARG A 312 14.04 -14.79 5.50
CA ARG A 312 13.73 -13.35 5.56
C ARG A 312 14.54 -12.62 6.63
N SER A 313 14.67 -13.19 7.83
CA SER A 313 15.37 -12.55 8.94
C SER A 313 16.87 -12.45 8.68
N TYR A 314 17.48 -13.51 8.12
CA TYR A 314 18.88 -13.51 7.72
C TYR A 314 19.15 -12.48 6.61
N VAL A 315 18.42 -12.56 5.49
CA VAL A 315 18.64 -11.68 4.33
C VAL A 315 18.41 -10.20 4.69
N MET A 316 17.38 -9.89 5.49
CA MET A 316 17.13 -8.51 5.95
C MET A 316 18.06 -8.05 7.09
N SER A 317 19.00 -8.88 7.56
CA SER A 317 20.05 -8.50 8.53
C SER A 317 21.39 -8.15 7.88
N LEU A 318 21.58 -8.50 6.60
CA LEU A 318 22.80 -8.16 5.85
C LEU A 318 22.93 -6.63 5.65
N PRO A 319 24.15 -6.07 5.67
CA PRO A 319 24.37 -4.63 5.52
C PRO A 319 23.65 -4.02 4.32
N GLN A 320 23.14 -2.79 4.48
CA GLN A 320 22.42 -2.01 3.46
C GLN A 320 21.12 -2.64 2.92
N SER A 321 20.65 -3.78 3.44
CA SER A 321 19.43 -4.46 2.98
C SER A 321 18.15 -3.65 3.30
N VAL A 322 17.60 -2.99 2.28
CA VAL A 322 16.38 -2.17 2.40
C VAL A 322 15.29 -2.59 1.42
N TYR A 323 14.03 -2.39 1.80
CA TYR A 323 12.90 -2.46 0.86
C TYR A 323 12.76 -1.14 0.11
N GLN A 324 13.29 -1.05 -1.11
CA GLN A 324 13.08 0.12 -1.96
C GLN A 324 11.65 0.10 -2.54
N SER A 325 10.85 1.12 -2.20
CA SER A 325 9.48 1.25 -2.71
C SER A 325 9.38 2.39 -3.73
N THR A 326 9.36 2.06 -5.02
CA THR A 326 8.93 3.03 -6.04
C THR A 326 7.44 3.30 -5.87
N LYS A 327 7.07 4.56 -5.62
CA LYS A 327 5.68 5.01 -5.55
C LYS A 327 5.45 6.03 -6.67
N ILE A 328 4.42 5.81 -7.50
CA ILE A 328 3.90 6.83 -8.41
C ILE A 328 2.77 7.56 -7.66
N LEU A 329 2.94 8.86 -7.44
CA LEU A 329 1.94 9.75 -6.84
C LEU A 329 1.30 10.63 -7.93
N PRO A 330 0.02 11.02 -7.80
CA PRO A 330 -0.61 11.95 -8.72
C PRO A 330 0.04 13.34 -8.64
N MET A 331 0.34 13.96 -9.77
CA MET A 331 0.88 15.33 -9.80
C MET A 331 -0.23 16.35 -9.49
N LEU A 332 -0.23 16.89 -8.27
CA LEU A 332 -1.22 17.84 -7.79
C LEU A 332 -0.66 19.27 -7.71
N THR A 333 -1.10 20.13 -8.63
CA THR A 333 -1.00 21.59 -8.46
C THR A 333 -2.12 22.09 -7.54
N SER A 334 -1.97 23.28 -6.96
CA SER A 334 -2.99 23.90 -6.10
C SER A 334 -4.36 23.95 -6.78
N GLN A 335 -4.40 24.30 -8.08
CA GLN A 335 -5.65 24.32 -8.86
C GLN A 335 -6.31 22.94 -8.97
N THR A 336 -5.52 21.86 -9.08
CA THR A 336 -6.06 20.49 -9.07
C THR A 336 -6.51 20.05 -7.67
N LYS A 337 -5.83 20.45 -6.59
CA LYS A 337 -6.31 20.23 -5.21
C LYS A 337 -7.69 20.90 -5.01
N THR A 338 -7.85 22.17 -5.39
CA THR A 338 -9.15 22.87 -5.32
C THR A 338 -10.25 22.13 -6.09
N LYS A 339 -9.97 21.67 -7.33
CA LYS A 339 -10.92 20.90 -8.14
C LYS A 339 -11.27 19.54 -7.51
N ARG A 340 -10.31 18.85 -6.88
CA ARG A 340 -10.54 17.61 -6.11
C ARG A 340 -11.43 17.86 -4.88
N LEU A 341 -11.17 18.93 -4.13
CA LEU A 341 -11.95 19.29 -2.95
C LEU A 341 -13.41 19.62 -3.31
N TYR A 342 -13.63 20.38 -4.38
CA TYR A 342 -14.98 20.66 -4.89
C TYR A 342 -15.71 19.42 -5.38
N TRP A 343 -15.04 18.52 -6.11
CA TRP A 343 -15.61 17.23 -6.50
C TRP A 343 -15.99 16.39 -5.28
N ALA A 344 -15.10 16.28 -4.27
CA ALA A 344 -15.35 15.45 -3.09
C ALA A 344 -16.49 15.99 -2.21
N ARG A 345 -16.57 17.32 -2.04
CA ARG A 345 -17.74 17.97 -1.41
C ARG A 345 -19.02 17.74 -2.23
N GLY A 346 -18.96 17.89 -3.55
CA GLY A 346 -20.10 17.65 -4.45
C GLY A 346 -20.55 16.18 -4.53
N PHE A 347 -19.65 15.23 -4.29
CA PHE A 347 -19.93 13.80 -4.12
C PHE A 347 -20.69 13.57 -2.81
N ASN A 348 -20.17 14.07 -1.68
CA ASN A 348 -20.82 13.91 -0.38
C ASN A 348 -22.21 14.59 -0.35
N ILE A 349 -22.35 15.81 -0.87
CA ILE A 349 -23.64 16.52 -0.98
C ILE A 349 -24.65 15.70 -1.81
N LEU A 350 -24.22 15.10 -2.91
CA LEU A 350 -25.08 14.22 -3.72
C LEU A 350 -25.56 13.01 -2.92
N TRP A 351 -24.68 12.31 -2.21
CA TRP A 351 -25.08 11.10 -1.47
C TRP A 351 -25.90 11.40 -0.21
N TYR A 352 -25.63 12.49 0.51
CA TYR A 352 -26.54 12.96 1.57
C TYR A 352 -27.93 13.28 1.01
N GLY A 353 -28.01 13.96 -0.15
CA GLY A 353 -29.28 14.18 -0.86
C GLY A 353 -29.96 12.88 -1.30
N ALA A 354 -29.17 11.88 -1.73
CA ALA A 354 -29.67 10.57 -2.13
C ALA A 354 -30.29 9.81 -0.94
N LYS A 355 -29.70 9.86 0.25
CA LYS A 355 -30.30 9.27 1.47
C LYS A 355 -31.71 9.84 1.73
N LEU A 356 -31.91 11.15 1.57
CA LEU A 356 -33.19 11.83 1.82
C LEU A 356 -34.32 11.37 0.88
N VAL A 357 -34.01 10.88 -0.33
CA VAL A 357 -35.00 10.38 -1.30
C VAL A 357 -35.08 8.85 -1.36
N ALA A 358 -34.38 8.14 -0.47
CA ALA A 358 -34.24 6.68 -0.50
C ALA A 358 -35.55 5.88 -0.36
N ALA A 359 -36.64 6.52 0.07
CA ALA A 359 -37.98 5.92 0.09
C ALA A 359 -38.52 5.64 -1.32
N THR A 360 -38.36 6.59 -2.25
CA THR A 360 -39.01 6.58 -3.59
C THR A 360 -38.03 6.48 -4.75
N VAL A 361 -36.75 6.81 -4.53
CA VAL A 361 -35.69 6.83 -5.55
C VAL A 361 -34.52 5.96 -5.09
N GLN A 362 -34.03 5.08 -5.95
CA GLN A 362 -32.74 4.42 -5.78
C GLN A 362 -31.72 5.06 -6.73
N VAL A 363 -30.62 5.55 -6.17
CA VAL A 363 -29.51 6.15 -6.91
C VAL A 363 -28.44 5.09 -7.14
N VAL A 364 -27.86 5.06 -8.34
CA VAL A 364 -26.89 4.04 -8.79
C VAL A 364 -25.66 4.72 -9.39
N LEU A 365 -24.47 4.42 -8.87
CA LEU A 365 -23.21 5.02 -9.34
C LEU A 365 -22.60 4.20 -10.48
N VAL A 366 -22.68 4.72 -11.70
CA VAL A 366 -22.04 4.14 -12.88
C VAL A 366 -20.68 4.78 -13.11
N GLN A 367 -19.65 3.97 -13.36
CA GLN A 367 -18.32 4.47 -13.71
C GLN A 367 -17.79 3.70 -14.93
N SER A 368 -17.27 4.43 -15.92
CA SER A 368 -16.53 3.88 -17.06
C SER A 368 -15.10 4.40 -17.12
N ASP A 369 -14.21 3.64 -17.75
CA ASP A 369 -12.79 3.99 -17.96
C ASP A 369 -12.18 3.11 -19.08
N GLU A 370 -11.04 3.50 -19.63
CA GLU A 370 -10.34 2.76 -20.69
C GLU A 370 -8.91 2.33 -20.29
N LYS A 371 -8.51 1.11 -20.64
CA LYS A 371 -7.14 0.61 -20.36
C LYS A 371 -6.50 -0.22 -21.45
N TRP A 372 -5.22 0.07 -21.69
CA TRP A 372 -4.32 -0.84 -22.39
C TRP A 372 -3.96 -2.02 -21.50
N PHE A 373 -4.46 -3.21 -21.84
CA PHE A 373 -3.96 -4.48 -21.37
C PHE A 373 -2.83 -4.94 -22.31
N TYR A 374 -1.69 -5.35 -21.74
CA TYR A 374 -0.49 -5.72 -22.47
C TYR A 374 -0.24 -7.23 -22.34
N SER A 375 0.30 -7.85 -23.40
CA SER A 375 0.75 -9.25 -23.42
C SER A 375 1.90 -9.53 -22.42
N LEU A 376 2.60 -8.47 -22.00
CA LEU A 376 3.65 -8.47 -20.99
C LEU A 376 3.34 -7.41 -19.93
N VAL A 377 3.01 -7.87 -18.71
CA VAL A 377 2.88 -7.00 -17.52
C VAL A 377 4.19 -7.02 -16.74
N VAL A 378 5.10 -6.10 -17.06
CA VAL A 378 6.35 -5.92 -16.31
C VAL A 378 6.04 -5.54 -14.86
N ARG A 379 6.62 -6.25 -13.89
CA ARG A 379 6.35 -6.02 -12.46
C ARG A 379 7.25 -4.91 -11.90
N GLN A 380 6.65 -3.97 -11.16
CA GLN A 380 7.32 -2.85 -10.48
C GLN A 380 8.49 -3.25 -9.55
N PHE A 381 8.49 -4.48 -9.01
CA PHE A 381 9.44 -4.94 -8.01
C PHE A 381 10.29 -6.12 -8.48
N LEU A 382 10.98 -5.94 -9.63
CA LEU A 382 12.04 -6.83 -10.12
C LEU A 382 13.35 -6.74 -9.30
N LYS A 383 13.24 -6.67 -7.96
CA LYS A 383 14.24 -7.27 -7.08
C LYS A 383 15.47 -6.45 -6.69
N CYS A 384 16.34 -6.24 -7.68
CA CYS A 384 17.70 -5.66 -7.59
C CYS A 384 18.58 -6.24 -6.46
N ILE A 385 19.06 -7.48 -6.58
CA ILE A 385 20.13 -8.03 -5.74
C ILE A 385 21.37 -8.22 -6.63
N PRO A 386 22.57 -7.71 -6.25
CA PRO A 386 23.82 -7.92 -7.00
C PRO A 386 24.83 -8.95 -6.43
N PHE A 387 24.54 -9.74 -5.38
CA PHE A 387 25.58 -10.58 -4.75
C PHE A 387 25.76 -12.00 -5.38
N PHE A 388 24.68 -12.70 -5.76
CA PHE A 388 24.59 -14.16 -6.06
C PHE A 388 24.72 -14.80 -7.51
N GLY A 389 24.56 -14.05 -8.62
CA GLY A 389 24.22 -14.51 -10.01
C GLY A 389 23.48 -13.52 -10.98
N CYS A 390 22.28 -13.01 -10.66
CA CYS A 390 21.31 -12.26 -11.50
C CYS A 390 21.64 -10.91 -12.14
N HIS A 391 20.90 -10.74 -13.23
CA HIS A 391 20.34 -9.50 -13.77
C HIS A 391 18.87 -9.79 -14.20
N PRO A 392 17.97 -8.83 -14.44
CA PRO A 392 16.60 -9.13 -14.91
C PRO A 392 16.58 -9.90 -16.23
N VAL A 393 15.54 -10.71 -16.46
CA VAL A 393 15.30 -11.32 -17.78
C VAL A 393 15.05 -10.18 -18.77
N ALA A 394 16.06 -9.92 -19.60
CA ALA A 394 16.03 -8.84 -20.57
C ALA A 394 15.15 -9.25 -21.76
N HIS A 395 13.87 -8.92 -21.70
CA HIS A 395 13.00 -8.99 -22.86
C HIS A 395 13.45 -7.94 -23.89
N GLY A 396 14.11 -8.40 -24.96
CA GLY A 396 14.61 -7.58 -26.07
C GLY A 396 13.47 -6.95 -26.88
N VAL A 397 12.86 -5.90 -26.34
CA VAL A 397 11.75 -5.18 -26.96
C VAL A 397 12.25 -3.83 -27.47
N HIS A 398 12.48 -3.71 -28.77
CA HIS A 398 13.01 -2.48 -29.39
C HIS A 398 12.23 -1.20 -29.01
N HIS A 399 10.90 -1.30 -28.82
CA HIS A 399 10.08 -0.21 -28.32
C HIS A 399 8.76 -0.73 -27.72
N LYS A 400 8.22 -0.04 -26.69
CA LYS A 400 6.96 -0.39 -25.98
C LYS A 400 5.75 -0.60 -26.89
N ASN A 401 5.75 -0.06 -28.11
CA ASN A 401 4.68 -0.25 -29.09
C ASN A 401 4.69 -1.63 -29.77
N HIS A 402 5.78 -2.40 -29.67
CA HIS A 402 5.87 -3.76 -30.22
C HIS A 402 5.41 -4.84 -29.21
N ILE A 403 5.06 -4.45 -27.97
CA ILE A 403 4.35 -5.33 -27.04
C ILE A 403 2.90 -5.40 -27.50
N GLY A 404 2.42 -6.60 -27.81
CA GLY A 404 1.01 -6.84 -28.15
C GLY A 404 0.09 -6.30 -27.06
N LYS A 405 -0.91 -5.50 -27.45
CA LYS A 405 -1.74 -4.74 -26.50
C LYS A 405 -3.13 -4.50 -27.06
N ILE A 406 -4.13 -4.55 -26.17
CA ILE A 406 -5.53 -4.28 -26.48
C ILE A 406 -6.01 -3.16 -25.59
N LEU A 407 -6.65 -2.14 -26.18
CA LEU A 407 -7.34 -1.09 -25.44
C LEU A 407 -8.77 -1.54 -25.16
N VAL A 408 -9.15 -1.55 -23.89
CA VAL A 408 -10.41 -2.10 -23.39
C VAL A 408 -11.19 -1.00 -22.68
N PHE A 409 -12.43 -0.78 -23.11
CA PHE A 409 -13.41 0.03 -22.39
C PHE A 409 -14.14 -0.86 -21.38
N VAL A 410 -14.22 -0.42 -20.12
CA VAL A 410 -14.98 -1.12 -19.06
C VAL A 410 -15.96 -0.16 -18.39
N MET A 411 -17.21 -0.59 -18.26
CA MET A 411 -18.24 0.09 -17.47
C MET A 411 -18.87 -0.87 -16.47
N THR A 412 -19.03 -0.41 -15.23
CA THR A 412 -19.74 -1.13 -14.17
C THR A 412 -20.54 -0.14 -13.32
N ALA A 413 -21.46 -0.64 -12.51
CA ALA A 413 -22.32 0.12 -11.62
C ALA A 413 -22.28 -0.36 -10.16
N PHE A 414 -22.75 0.47 -9.24
CA PHE A 414 -22.94 0.15 -7.83
C PHE A 414 -24.23 0.75 -7.29
N MET A 415 -25.03 -0.06 -6.61
CA MET A 415 -26.28 0.30 -5.94
C MET A 415 -26.03 0.28 -4.42
N PRO A 416 -25.78 1.43 -3.78
CA PRO A 416 -25.64 1.51 -2.33
C PRO A 416 -26.97 1.18 -1.63
N THR A 417 -26.88 0.42 -0.54
CA THR A 417 -28.02 0.03 0.30
C THR A 417 -28.71 1.28 0.85
N GLY A 418 -30.00 1.49 0.61
CA GLY A 418 -30.73 2.67 1.10
C GLY A 418 -30.16 4.01 0.61
N ASN A 419 -29.54 4.04 -0.58
CA ASN A 419 -28.75 5.16 -1.12
C ASN A 419 -27.51 5.54 -0.28
N ASP A 420 -27.07 4.68 0.64
CA ASP A 420 -26.02 4.97 1.60
C ASP A 420 -24.78 4.09 1.42
N PHE A 421 -23.62 4.72 1.17
CA PHE A 421 -22.33 4.03 1.16
C PHE A 421 -21.89 3.58 2.56
N GLU A 422 -22.50 4.08 3.63
CA GLU A 422 -22.24 3.65 5.01
C GLU A 422 -23.02 2.38 5.38
N MET A 423 -23.95 1.93 4.52
CA MET A 423 -24.69 0.65 4.63
C MET A 423 -24.27 -0.41 3.60
N GLY A 424 -23.19 -0.18 2.83
CA GLY A 424 -22.74 -1.13 1.81
C GLY A 424 -23.48 -1.04 0.48
N GLY A 425 -23.53 -2.14 -0.28
CA GLY A 425 -24.25 -2.21 -1.55
C GLY A 425 -23.80 -3.32 -2.50
N GLN A 426 -24.55 -3.45 -3.60
CA GLN A 426 -24.33 -4.45 -4.66
C GLN A 426 -23.69 -3.82 -5.91
N SER A 427 -22.87 -4.58 -6.63
CA SER A 427 -22.17 -4.14 -7.83
C SER A 427 -22.60 -4.93 -9.06
N PHE A 428 -22.63 -4.26 -10.22
CA PHE A 428 -23.09 -4.83 -11.49
C PHE A 428 -22.06 -4.61 -12.59
N LYS A 429 -21.69 -5.69 -13.30
CA LYS A 429 -20.91 -5.63 -14.54
C LYS A 429 -21.86 -5.17 -15.65
N LEU A 430 -21.50 -4.11 -16.40
CA LEU A 430 -22.35 -3.56 -17.47
C LEU A 430 -21.75 -3.81 -18.86
N LEU A 431 -20.48 -3.44 -19.07
CA LEU A 431 -19.84 -3.57 -20.37
C LEU A 431 -18.32 -3.79 -20.26
N CYS A 432 -17.78 -4.65 -21.11
CA CYS A 432 -16.36 -4.83 -21.35
C CYS A 432 -16.17 -5.09 -22.86
N THR A 433 -15.64 -4.11 -23.58
CA THR A 433 -15.44 -4.19 -25.04
C THR A 433 -14.07 -3.65 -25.43
N ARG A 434 -13.57 -4.01 -26.61
CA ARG A 434 -12.24 -3.65 -27.11
C ARG A 434 -12.33 -2.55 -28.16
N ALA A 435 -11.47 -1.54 -28.08
CA ALA A 435 -11.50 -0.36 -28.94
C ALA A 435 -11.00 -0.69 -30.35
N GLY A 436 -11.94 -0.95 -31.26
CA GLY A 436 -11.71 -1.34 -32.65
C GLY A 436 -12.93 -2.05 -33.22
N ALA A 437 -12.77 -2.68 -34.38
CA ALA A 437 -13.79 -3.51 -35.00
C ALA A 437 -13.15 -4.66 -35.79
N MET A 438 -13.97 -5.65 -36.17
CA MET A 438 -13.61 -6.56 -37.25
C MET A 438 -13.66 -5.79 -38.58
N VAL A 439 -12.65 -5.98 -39.42
CA VAL A 439 -12.60 -5.45 -40.79
C VAL A 439 -12.01 -6.52 -41.72
N GLU A 440 -12.37 -6.50 -42.99
CA GLU A 440 -11.82 -7.42 -43.98
C GLU A 440 -10.40 -7.02 -44.39
N ALA A 441 -9.53 -8.00 -44.57
CA ALA A 441 -8.19 -7.79 -45.10
C ALA A 441 -8.24 -7.48 -46.60
N VAL A 442 -7.90 -6.24 -46.97
CA VAL A 442 -7.91 -5.77 -48.38
C VAL A 442 -6.84 -6.44 -49.25
N ARG A 443 -5.85 -7.10 -48.63
CA ARG A 443 -4.76 -7.83 -49.29
C ARG A 443 -4.12 -8.82 -48.32
N ASP A 444 -3.39 -9.79 -48.85
CA ASP A 444 -2.51 -10.66 -48.07
C ASP A 444 -1.50 -9.84 -47.26
N SER A 445 -1.24 -10.30 -46.04
CA SER A 445 -0.15 -9.83 -45.21
C SER A 445 0.67 -11.00 -44.69
N TYR A 446 1.97 -10.79 -44.54
CA TYR A 446 2.93 -11.83 -44.18
C TYR A 446 3.68 -11.41 -42.91
N ARG A 447 4.18 -12.39 -42.15
CA ARG A 447 4.89 -12.14 -40.89
C ARG A 447 6.27 -11.56 -41.18
N ARG A 448 6.77 -10.76 -40.24
CA ARG A 448 8.12 -10.18 -40.31
C ARG A 448 9.14 -11.27 -39.98
N VAL A 449 10.03 -11.56 -40.93
CA VAL A 449 11.19 -12.43 -40.72
C VAL A 449 12.45 -11.55 -40.66
N TYR A 450 13.17 -11.65 -39.55
CA TYR A 450 14.45 -10.97 -39.35
C TYR A 450 15.59 -11.79 -39.97
N LYS A 451 16.65 -11.11 -40.39
CA LYS A 451 17.93 -11.72 -40.80
C LYS A 451 18.98 -11.50 -39.70
N ASP A 452 20.11 -12.18 -39.81
CA ASP A 452 21.20 -12.14 -38.82
C ASP A 452 21.87 -10.75 -38.69
N ASP A 453 21.76 -9.91 -39.73
CA ASP A 453 22.18 -8.50 -39.73
C ASP A 453 21.21 -7.55 -38.98
N GLY A 454 20.10 -8.07 -38.45
CA GLY A 454 19.05 -7.31 -37.79
C GLY A 454 18.08 -6.58 -38.74
N SER A 455 18.31 -6.65 -40.05
CA SER A 455 17.32 -6.25 -41.06
C SER A 455 16.13 -7.21 -41.07
N TYR A 456 15.05 -6.84 -41.76
CA TYR A 456 13.85 -7.66 -41.83
C TYR A 456 13.18 -7.59 -43.19
N HIS A 457 12.40 -8.61 -43.49
CA HIS A 457 11.61 -8.76 -44.71
C HIS A 457 10.29 -9.48 -44.41
N TYR A 458 9.44 -9.63 -45.43
CA TYR A 458 8.15 -10.28 -45.33
C TYR A 458 8.03 -11.33 -46.45
N PRO A 459 8.60 -12.54 -46.29
CA PRO A 459 8.50 -13.61 -47.28
C PRO A 459 7.06 -13.88 -47.71
N GLN A 460 6.82 -13.83 -49.03
CA GLN A 460 5.52 -14.13 -49.65
C GLN A 460 5.39 -15.64 -49.90
N ILE A 461 5.36 -16.40 -48.80
CA ILE A 461 5.20 -17.86 -48.78
C ILE A 461 4.03 -18.23 -47.86
N ALA A 462 3.35 -19.34 -48.13
CA ALA A 462 2.11 -19.73 -47.46
C ALA A 462 2.29 -19.91 -45.95
N GLU A 463 3.43 -20.49 -45.54
CA GLU A 463 3.81 -20.73 -44.15
C GLU A 463 4.05 -19.43 -43.36
N ASN A 464 4.38 -18.35 -44.07
CA ASN A 464 4.63 -17.03 -43.51
C ASN A 464 3.42 -16.09 -43.62
N LEU A 465 2.27 -16.56 -44.13
CA LEU A 465 1.03 -15.79 -44.16
C LEU A 465 0.60 -15.42 -42.73
N LEU A 466 0.12 -14.19 -42.59
CA LEU A 466 -0.40 -13.62 -41.35
C LEU A 466 -1.91 -13.38 -41.44
N GLN A 467 -2.40 -12.92 -42.60
CA GLN A 467 -3.81 -12.73 -42.97
C GLN A 467 -3.94 -12.89 -44.48
N SER A 468 -4.97 -13.58 -44.97
CA SER A 468 -5.30 -13.67 -46.40
C SER A 468 -6.23 -12.52 -46.80
N ALA A 469 -6.25 -12.13 -48.08
CA ALA A 469 -7.25 -11.20 -48.59
C ALA A 469 -8.68 -11.74 -48.38
N GLY A 470 -9.59 -10.88 -47.92
CA GLY A 470 -10.96 -11.24 -47.55
C GLY A 470 -11.15 -11.70 -46.10
N ASP A 471 -10.09 -12.15 -45.40
CA ASP A 471 -10.22 -12.62 -44.02
C ASP A 471 -10.63 -11.48 -43.06
N PRO A 472 -11.65 -11.68 -42.19
CA PRO A 472 -12.02 -10.69 -41.18
C PRO A 472 -11.03 -10.72 -40.01
N TYR A 473 -10.37 -9.59 -39.75
CA TYR A 473 -9.42 -9.43 -38.64
C TYR A 473 -9.78 -8.24 -37.74
N PHE A 474 -9.37 -8.28 -36.47
CA PHE A 474 -9.60 -7.16 -35.56
C PHE A 474 -8.60 -6.02 -35.78
N LYS A 475 -9.08 -4.88 -36.26
CA LYS A 475 -8.32 -3.63 -36.37
C LYS A 475 -8.55 -2.80 -35.10
N SER A 476 -7.55 -2.76 -34.22
CA SER A 476 -7.52 -1.83 -33.09
C SER A 476 -7.58 -0.38 -33.59
N MET A 477 -8.43 0.44 -33.00
CA MET A 477 -8.68 1.82 -33.45
C MET A 477 -8.36 2.84 -32.35
N GLU A 478 -8.03 4.06 -32.79
CA GLU A 478 -7.89 5.21 -31.89
C GLU A 478 -9.27 5.66 -31.38
N ILE A 479 -9.38 5.93 -30.07
CA ILE A 479 -10.63 6.38 -29.45
C ILE A 479 -10.83 7.88 -29.69
N THR A 480 -12.02 8.25 -30.18
CA THR A 480 -12.45 9.64 -30.26
C THR A 480 -13.81 9.82 -29.60
N GLY A 481 -14.21 11.07 -29.33
CA GLY A 481 -15.50 11.34 -28.69
C GLY A 481 -16.70 11.08 -29.59
N SER A 482 -16.61 11.39 -30.89
CA SER A 482 -17.76 11.28 -31.82
C SER A 482 -17.39 11.14 -33.30
N ASN A 483 -16.12 10.89 -33.64
CA ASN A 483 -15.66 10.71 -35.01
C ASN A 483 -15.40 9.23 -35.24
N GLU A 484 -16.06 8.64 -36.24
CA GLU A 484 -15.87 7.24 -36.66
C GLU A 484 -14.73 7.08 -37.69
N GLY A 485 -14.14 8.19 -38.14
CA GLY A 485 -12.98 8.20 -39.03
C GLY A 485 -13.38 8.06 -40.50
N THR A 486 -12.65 7.20 -41.21
CA THR A 486 -12.90 6.82 -42.61
C THR A 486 -12.60 5.34 -42.78
N ASP A 487 -13.03 4.70 -43.87
CA ASP A 487 -12.79 3.26 -44.11
C ASP A 487 -11.29 2.91 -44.06
N LYS A 488 -10.44 3.85 -44.49
CA LYS A 488 -8.97 3.73 -44.49
C LYS A 488 -8.40 3.87 -43.07
N ASP A 489 -8.77 4.94 -42.36
CA ASP A 489 -8.40 5.23 -40.97
C ASP A 489 -9.64 5.34 -40.05
N PRO A 490 -10.24 4.19 -39.67
CA PRO A 490 -11.44 4.14 -38.84
C PRO A 490 -11.10 4.36 -37.37
N LYS A 491 -12.04 4.95 -36.64
CA LYS A 491 -11.87 5.44 -35.28
C LYS A 491 -12.96 4.91 -34.36
N PHE A 492 -12.61 4.59 -33.12
CA PHE A 492 -13.54 4.09 -32.13
C PHE A 492 -14.29 5.26 -31.47
N SER A 493 -15.51 5.52 -31.97
CA SER A 493 -16.36 6.63 -31.51
C SER A 493 -17.08 6.29 -30.20
N LEU A 494 -16.76 7.00 -29.12
CA LEU A 494 -17.47 6.86 -27.84
C LEU A 494 -18.97 7.20 -27.96
N LEU A 495 -19.34 8.14 -28.84
CA LEU A 495 -20.74 8.44 -29.13
C LEU A 495 -21.48 7.22 -29.68
N LYS A 496 -20.84 6.46 -30.57
CA LYS A 496 -21.38 5.21 -31.11
C LYS A 496 -21.54 4.17 -30.01
N LEU A 497 -20.46 3.91 -29.26
CA LEU A 497 -20.45 2.99 -28.14
C LEU A 497 -21.57 3.27 -27.12
N PHE A 498 -21.76 4.52 -26.70
CA PHE A 498 -22.81 4.87 -25.75
C PHE A 498 -24.23 4.81 -26.35
N LYS A 499 -24.39 4.97 -27.66
CA LYS A 499 -25.68 4.81 -28.35
C LYS A 499 -26.07 3.34 -28.54
N GLU A 500 -25.11 2.49 -28.89
CA GLU A 500 -25.36 1.11 -29.34
C GLU A 500 -25.24 0.07 -28.21
N GLU A 501 -24.31 0.26 -27.26
CA GLU A 501 -24.08 -0.68 -26.15
C GLU A 501 -24.28 -0.03 -24.76
N GLY A 502 -23.75 1.19 -24.57
CA GLY A 502 -23.60 1.80 -23.25
C GLY A 502 -24.90 2.24 -22.58
N LEU A 503 -25.74 3.05 -23.25
CA LEU A 503 -27.05 3.41 -22.73
C LEU A 503 -28.00 2.21 -22.66
N PRO A 504 -28.11 1.33 -23.67
CA PRO A 504 -28.95 0.12 -23.56
C PRO A 504 -28.61 -0.75 -22.35
N ALA A 505 -27.32 -0.98 -22.05
CA ALA A 505 -26.92 -1.72 -20.84
C ALA A 505 -27.32 -1.01 -19.53
N MET A 506 -27.30 0.32 -19.50
CA MET A 506 -27.78 1.11 -18.36
C MET A 506 -29.30 1.11 -18.24
N ASP A 507 -30.03 1.18 -19.36
CA ASP A 507 -31.50 1.14 -19.41
C ASP A 507 -32.03 -0.23 -18.94
N VAL A 508 -31.40 -1.34 -19.37
CA VAL A 508 -31.72 -2.70 -18.91
C VAL A 508 -31.50 -2.84 -17.39
N LEU A 509 -30.36 -2.38 -16.85
CA LEU A 509 -30.12 -2.41 -15.40
C LEU A 509 -31.13 -1.52 -14.65
N ALA A 510 -31.49 -0.36 -15.19
CA ALA A 510 -32.50 0.52 -14.59
C ALA A 510 -33.89 -0.16 -14.54
N GLN A 511 -34.28 -0.88 -15.58
CA GLN A 511 -35.53 -1.65 -15.60
C GLN A 511 -35.51 -2.78 -14.56
N GLN A 512 -34.46 -3.61 -14.55
CA GLN A 512 -34.27 -4.69 -13.57
C GLN A 512 -34.34 -4.18 -12.13
N LEU A 513 -33.63 -3.08 -11.83
CA LEU A 513 -33.63 -2.49 -10.50
C LEU A 513 -34.97 -1.82 -10.14
N THR A 514 -35.70 -1.24 -11.12
CA THR A 514 -37.07 -0.74 -10.89
C THR A 514 -37.99 -1.87 -10.45
N THR A 515 -38.03 -2.98 -11.22
CA THR A 515 -38.84 -4.17 -10.89
C THR A 515 -38.47 -4.76 -9.53
N ARG A 516 -37.17 -4.84 -9.20
CA ARG A 516 -36.70 -5.44 -7.95
C ARG A 516 -36.92 -4.56 -6.70
N THR A 517 -37.00 -3.24 -6.85
CA THR A 517 -37.05 -2.30 -5.70
C THR A 517 -38.36 -1.53 -5.56
N GLY A 518 -39.19 -1.48 -6.60
CA GLY A 518 -40.38 -0.62 -6.67
C GLY A 518 -40.08 0.88 -6.77
N LYS A 519 -38.80 1.28 -6.93
CA LYS A 519 -38.35 2.68 -6.87
C LYS A 519 -37.92 3.20 -8.24
N ARG A 520 -38.01 4.52 -8.43
CA ARG A 520 -37.44 5.19 -9.61
C ARG A 520 -35.91 5.09 -9.55
N ILE A 521 -35.28 4.57 -10.61
CA ILE A 521 -33.83 4.47 -10.69
C ILE A 521 -33.22 5.75 -11.29
N VAL A 522 -32.22 6.30 -10.61
CA VAL A 522 -31.40 7.43 -11.10
C VAL A 522 -29.97 6.96 -11.27
N MET A 523 -29.52 6.84 -12.51
CA MET A 523 -28.10 6.60 -12.80
C MET A 523 -27.32 7.90 -12.62
N VAL A 524 -26.25 7.86 -11.84
CA VAL A 524 -25.22 8.89 -11.75
C VAL A 524 -23.99 8.35 -12.49
N LYS A 525 -23.72 8.80 -13.70
CA LYS A 525 -22.53 8.38 -14.45
C LYS A 525 -21.35 9.28 -14.17
N GLN A 526 -20.20 8.68 -13.87
CA GLN A 526 -18.90 9.34 -13.86
C GLN A 526 -17.97 8.76 -14.96
N TRP A 527 -17.12 9.64 -15.49
CA TRP A 527 -15.96 9.37 -16.36
C TRP A 527 -14.88 10.45 -16.11
N ASP A 528 -13.74 10.36 -16.80
CA ASP A 528 -12.60 11.27 -16.62
C ASP A 528 -12.76 12.62 -17.41
N ASN A 529 -11.67 13.32 -17.74
CA ASN A 529 -11.68 14.49 -18.63
C ASN A 529 -10.72 14.36 -19.83
N ALA A 530 -10.38 13.15 -20.28
CA ALA A 530 -9.58 12.95 -21.48
C ALA A 530 -10.31 13.52 -22.71
N THR A 531 -9.54 13.88 -23.73
CA THR A 531 -10.03 14.59 -24.92
C THR A 531 -11.26 13.94 -25.60
N PRO A 532 -11.36 12.59 -25.71
CA PRO A 532 -12.57 11.94 -26.22
C PRO A 532 -13.84 12.26 -25.40
N HIS A 533 -13.81 12.05 -24.08
CA HIS A 533 -14.92 12.34 -23.16
C HIS A 533 -15.28 13.83 -23.12
N MET A 534 -14.35 14.70 -23.48
CA MET A 534 -14.54 16.15 -23.54
C MET A 534 -15.04 16.69 -24.90
N CYS A 535 -15.27 15.83 -25.88
CA CYS A 535 -15.82 16.21 -27.19
C CYS A 535 -17.19 16.91 -27.08
N LYS A 536 -17.36 18.04 -27.79
CA LYS A 536 -18.58 18.86 -27.77
C LYS A 536 -19.83 18.06 -28.16
N ASN A 537 -19.75 17.25 -29.21
CA ASN A 537 -20.89 16.51 -29.75
C ASN A 537 -21.33 15.39 -28.79
N LEU A 538 -20.37 14.58 -28.32
CA LEU A 538 -20.59 13.54 -27.30
C LEU A 538 -21.25 14.14 -26.04
N LYS A 539 -20.70 15.24 -25.51
CA LYS A 539 -21.24 15.88 -24.29
C LYS A 539 -22.62 16.49 -24.50
N LYS A 540 -22.91 17.08 -25.67
CA LYS A 540 -24.24 17.60 -26.00
C LYS A 540 -25.28 16.47 -26.08
N TRP A 541 -24.94 15.36 -26.75
CA TRP A 541 -25.81 14.19 -26.87
C TRP A 541 -26.01 13.49 -25.52
N MET A 542 -24.94 13.14 -24.81
CA MET A 542 -25.03 12.51 -23.48
C MET A 542 -25.83 13.37 -22.49
N LYS A 543 -25.66 14.69 -22.47
CA LYS A 543 -26.48 15.56 -21.61
C LYS A 543 -27.97 15.49 -21.99
N LYS A 544 -28.32 15.46 -23.27
CA LYS A 544 -29.72 15.30 -23.72
C LYS A 544 -30.28 13.95 -23.24
N GLU A 545 -29.58 12.86 -23.52
CA GLU A 545 -30.05 11.50 -23.21
C GLU A 545 -30.14 11.20 -21.72
N PHE A 546 -29.27 11.78 -20.90
CA PHE A 546 -29.36 11.71 -19.43
C PHE A 546 -30.49 12.59 -18.89
N ASN A 547 -30.65 13.82 -19.37
CA ASN A 547 -31.77 14.69 -19.00
C ASN A 547 -33.12 14.02 -19.31
N ASN A 548 -33.27 13.41 -20.49
CA ASN A 548 -34.49 12.70 -20.91
C ASN A 548 -34.87 11.55 -19.96
N ARG A 549 -33.88 10.89 -19.33
CA ARG A 549 -34.07 9.79 -18.37
C ARG A 549 -34.16 10.25 -16.91
N GLY A 550 -33.99 11.55 -16.65
CA GLY A 550 -33.86 12.08 -15.29
C GLY A 550 -32.63 11.53 -14.55
N TRP A 551 -31.52 11.35 -15.29
CA TRP A 551 -30.23 10.83 -14.84
C TRP A 551 -29.16 11.93 -14.76
N GLU A 552 -28.09 11.69 -13.99
CA GLU A 552 -27.00 12.64 -13.73
C GLU A 552 -25.71 12.23 -14.45
N LEU A 553 -25.01 13.20 -15.06
CA LEU A 553 -23.68 13.01 -15.66
C LEU A 553 -22.67 13.93 -14.97
N ARG A 554 -21.62 13.36 -14.38
CA ARG A 554 -20.59 14.09 -13.63
C ARG A 554 -19.19 13.73 -14.12
N ASN A 555 -18.27 14.69 -14.06
CA ASN A 555 -16.87 14.47 -14.38
C ASN A 555 -16.05 14.25 -13.11
N GLN A 556 -15.13 13.30 -13.16
CA GLN A 556 -14.04 13.10 -12.20
C GLN A 556 -13.17 14.38 -12.13
N PRO A 557 -12.46 14.66 -11.02
CA PRO A 557 -11.53 15.78 -10.98
C PRO A 557 -10.25 15.48 -11.81
N PRO A 558 -9.61 16.48 -12.43
CA PRO A 558 -8.37 16.27 -13.19
C PRO A 558 -7.24 15.63 -12.37
N ASN A 559 -6.32 14.91 -13.03
CA ASN A 559 -5.18 14.23 -12.42
C ASN A 559 -5.51 13.29 -11.23
N SER A 560 -6.74 12.78 -11.15
CA SER A 560 -7.25 12.07 -9.96
C SER A 560 -7.70 10.62 -10.24
N PRO A 561 -6.85 9.74 -10.81
CA PRO A 561 -7.22 8.35 -11.13
C PRO A 561 -7.68 7.55 -9.89
N ILE A 562 -7.21 7.92 -8.70
CA ILE A 562 -7.69 7.37 -7.42
C ILE A 562 -9.20 7.56 -7.20
N THR A 563 -9.83 8.56 -7.83
CA THR A 563 -11.27 8.81 -7.77
C THR A 563 -12.08 8.07 -8.86
N ASN A 564 -11.50 7.05 -9.50
CA ASN A 564 -12.21 6.09 -10.35
C ASN A 564 -11.97 4.66 -9.83
N THR A 565 -13.01 3.85 -9.66
CA THR A 565 -12.92 2.45 -9.22
C THR A 565 -12.09 1.58 -10.18
N LYS A 566 -12.02 1.98 -11.46
CA LYS A 566 -11.35 1.20 -12.51
C LYS A 566 -9.84 1.31 -12.35
N ASP A 567 -9.31 2.53 -12.37
CA ASP A 567 -7.89 2.79 -12.17
C ASP A 567 -7.40 2.46 -10.74
N SER A 568 -8.20 2.77 -9.70
CA SER A 568 -7.79 2.56 -8.30
C SER A 568 -7.80 1.10 -7.83
N ALA A 569 -8.61 0.23 -8.46
CA ALA A 569 -8.80 -1.15 -7.99
C ALA A 569 -9.01 -2.17 -9.11
N MET A 570 -9.96 -1.96 -10.03
CA MET A 570 -10.40 -3.02 -10.95
C MET A 570 -9.33 -3.38 -11.99
N PHE A 571 -8.77 -2.43 -12.74
CA PHE A 571 -7.72 -2.72 -13.72
C PHE A 571 -6.44 -3.29 -13.07
N PRO A 572 -5.91 -2.74 -11.95
CA PRO A 572 -4.76 -3.35 -11.25
C PRO A 572 -5.04 -4.74 -10.66
N SER A 573 -6.30 -5.14 -10.52
CA SER A 573 -6.71 -6.47 -10.07
C SER A 573 -6.87 -7.42 -11.28
N MET A 574 -7.63 -7.01 -12.30
CA MET A 574 -7.79 -7.74 -13.56
C MET A 574 -6.44 -8.04 -14.23
N ALA A 575 -5.48 -7.11 -14.26
CA ALA A 575 -4.15 -7.35 -14.82
C ALA A 575 -3.38 -8.46 -14.08
N LYS A 576 -3.59 -8.61 -12.76
CA LYS A 576 -2.98 -9.70 -11.97
C LYS A 576 -3.70 -11.02 -12.21
N MET A 577 -5.03 -11.01 -12.30
CA MET A 577 -5.82 -12.18 -12.70
C MET A 577 -5.44 -12.66 -14.10
N LEU A 578 -5.22 -11.74 -15.04
CA LEU A 578 -4.78 -12.03 -16.42
C LEU A 578 -3.37 -12.61 -16.45
N THR A 579 -2.45 -12.09 -15.61
CA THR A 579 -1.11 -12.67 -15.43
C THR A 579 -1.18 -14.10 -14.90
N ALA A 580 -2.11 -14.40 -13.99
CA ALA A 580 -2.31 -15.76 -13.46
C ALA A 580 -2.95 -16.69 -14.52
N TYR A 581 -3.96 -16.20 -15.25
CA TYR A 581 -4.58 -16.89 -16.38
C TYR A 581 -3.54 -17.26 -17.46
N GLN A 582 -2.70 -16.31 -17.87
CA GLN A 582 -1.57 -16.50 -18.78
C GLN A 582 -0.56 -17.53 -18.27
N GLY A 583 -0.31 -17.56 -16.96
CA GLY A 583 0.54 -18.57 -16.31
C GLY A 583 -0.01 -19.99 -16.43
N LEU A 584 -1.32 -20.15 -16.25
CA LEU A 584 -2.01 -21.46 -16.31
C LEU A 584 -2.28 -21.95 -17.74
N HIS A 585 -2.75 -21.06 -18.63
CA HIS A 585 -3.23 -21.43 -19.96
C HIS A 585 -2.17 -21.37 -21.07
N ASN A 586 -1.04 -20.67 -20.84
CA ASN A 586 -0.01 -20.46 -21.87
C ASN A 586 1.42 -20.58 -21.31
N GLY A 587 1.62 -21.28 -20.19
CA GLY A 587 2.96 -21.47 -19.60
C GLY A 587 3.70 -20.17 -19.22
N SER A 588 2.99 -19.06 -19.02
CA SER A 588 3.53 -17.69 -18.91
C SER A 588 4.08 -17.07 -20.21
N HIS A 589 3.99 -17.72 -21.36
CA HIS A 589 4.27 -17.13 -22.67
C HIS A 589 3.24 -16.03 -23.02
N TYR A 590 3.58 -15.16 -23.98
CA TYR A 590 2.75 -14.01 -24.35
C TYR A 590 1.40 -14.43 -24.94
N LEU A 591 0.30 -13.97 -24.34
CA LEU A 591 -1.01 -13.94 -25.01
C LEU A 591 -1.03 -12.78 -26.01
N GLN A 592 -1.38 -13.03 -27.26
CA GLN A 592 -1.49 -12.00 -28.31
C GLN A 592 -2.86 -12.08 -29.00
N GLY A 593 -3.29 -10.98 -29.63
CA GLY A 593 -4.53 -10.92 -30.42
C GLY A 593 -5.74 -11.48 -29.66
N GLU A 594 -6.46 -12.40 -30.29
CA GLU A 594 -7.65 -13.01 -29.72
C GLU A 594 -7.41 -13.77 -28.40
N GLU A 595 -6.25 -14.38 -28.18
CA GLU A 595 -5.96 -15.08 -26.92
C GLU A 595 -5.80 -14.10 -25.75
N LEU A 596 -5.26 -12.90 -26.02
CA LEU A 596 -5.24 -11.83 -25.02
C LEU A 596 -6.66 -11.32 -24.74
N TRP A 597 -7.51 -11.22 -25.77
CA TRP A 597 -8.91 -10.80 -25.62
C TRP A 597 -9.76 -11.82 -24.85
N LYS A 598 -9.69 -13.11 -25.20
CA LYS A 598 -10.32 -14.22 -24.47
C LYS A 598 -9.92 -14.22 -23.00
N GLY A 599 -8.64 -14.03 -22.70
CA GLY A 599 -8.14 -13.89 -21.32
C GLY A 599 -8.74 -12.68 -20.59
N ILE A 600 -8.85 -11.52 -21.25
CA ILE A 600 -9.48 -10.31 -20.69
C ILE A 600 -10.97 -10.54 -20.40
N GLN A 601 -11.72 -11.14 -21.34
CA GLN A 601 -13.12 -11.48 -21.14
C GLN A 601 -13.29 -12.50 -19.99
N HIS A 602 -12.43 -13.51 -19.91
CA HIS A 602 -12.44 -14.50 -18.82
C HIS A 602 -12.29 -13.85 -17.45
N VAL A 603 -11.31 -12.94 -17.28
CA VAL A 603 -11.07 -12.29 -15.97
C VAL A 603 -12.06 -11.17 -15.65
N TYR A 604 -12.72 -10.59 -16.65
CA TYR A 604 -13.87 -9.69 -16.44
C TYR A 604 -15.11 -10.47 -15.97
N ASN A 605 -15.45 -11.55 -16.69
CA ASN A 605 -16.61 -12.39 -16.38
C ASN A 605 -16.47 -13.03 -15.00
N LYS A 606 -15.28 -13.56 -14.67
CA LYS A 606 -14.96 -14.08 -13.32
C LYS A 606 -14.51 -13.01 -12.31
N TYR A 607 -14.67 -11.71 -12.58
CA TYR A 607 -14.37 -10.69 -11.57
C TYR A 607 -15.41 -10.73 -10.43
N PRO A 608 -15.02 -10.95 -9.16
CA PRO A 608 -15.98 -11.10 -8.06
C PRO A 608 -16.74 -9.80 -7.77
N LEU A 609 -18.06 -9.89 -7.63
CA LEU A 609 -18.93 -8.72 -7.40
C LEU A 609 -18.68 -8.09 -6.03
N ASP A 610 -18.46 -8.89 -4.98
CA ASP A 610 -18.07 -8.40 -3.66
C ASP A 610 -16.82 -7.51 -3.71
N THR A 611 -15.83 -7.89 -4.52
CA THR A 611 -14.55 -7.21 -4.69
C THR A 611 -14.70 -5.93 -5.51
N LEU A 612 -15.69 -5.88 -6.41
CA LEU A 612 -16.09 -4.67 -7.10
C LEU A 612 -16.85 -3.72 -6.15
N SER A 613 -17.81 -4.21 -5.35
CA SER A 613 -18.47 -3.42 -4.30
C SER A 613 -17.45 -2.84 -3.32
N ARG A 614 -16.46 -3.62 -2.87
CA ARG A 614 -15.35 -3.11 -2.05
C ARG A 614 -14.57 -1.96 -2.71
N ALA A 615 -14.44 -1.94 -4.03
CA ALA A 615 -13.81 -0.81 -4.73
C ALA A 615 -14.69 0.45 -4.70
N TYR A 616 -16.02 0.31 -4.82
CA TYR A 616 -16.96 1.43 -4.68
C TYR A 616 -17.02 1.97 -3.23
N MET A 617 -17.00 1.09 -2.24
CA MET A 617 -16.85 1.49 -0.82
C MET A 617 -15.55 2.27 -0.59
N HIS A 618 -14.44 1.81 -1.19
CA HIS A 618 -13.16 2.52 -1.16
C HIS A 618 -13.25 3.91 -1.82
N HIS A 619 -13.96 4.02 -2.94
CA HIS A 619 -14.14 5.28 -3.66
C HIS A 619 -14.86 6.36 -2.82
N ALA A 620 -15.88 6.01 -2.04
CA ALA A 620 -16.51 6.93 -1.10
C ALA A 620 -15.58 7.33 0.06
N GLN A 621 -14.83 6.37 0.63
CA GLN A 621 -13.84 6.69 1.66
C GLN A 621 -12.70 7.58 1.14
N ILE A 622 -12.31 7.42 -0.13
CA ILE A 622 -11.37 8.31 -0.84
C ILE A 622 -11.97 9.72 -0.97
N ALA A 623 -13.25 9.88 -1.26
CA ALA A 623 -13.89 11.21 -1.28
C ALA A 623 -13.80 11.88 0.11
N ASN A 624 -14.12 11.16 1.18
CA ASN A 624 -13.99 11.67 2.55
C ASN A 624 -12.54 12.05 2.90
N ALA A 625 -11.56 11.21 2.57
CA ALA A 625 -10.15 11.51 2.82
C ALA A 625 -9.64 12.72 2.00
N ILE A 626 -10.18 12.94 0.79
CA ILE A 626 -9.91 14.15 -0.03
C ILE A 626 -10.50 15.42 0.62
N VAL A 627 -11.62 15.32 1.34
CA VAL A 627 -12.13 16.46 2.12
C VAL A 627 -11.25 16.72 3.35
N GLU A 628 -10.83 15.67 4.06
CA GLU A 628 -9.94 15.76 5.24
C GLU A 628 -8.58 16.41 4.90
N CYS A 629 -8.01 16.11 3.72
CA CYS A 629 -6.73 16.67 3.27
C CYS A 629 -6.86 17.84 2.27
N GLU A 630 -7.98 18.57 2.32
CA GLU A 630 -8.24 19.79 1.52
C GLU A 630 -7.97 19.68 0.01
N GLY A 631 -8.24 18.51 -0.58
CA GLY A 631 -8.05 18.23 -2.00
C GLY A 631 -6.75 17.52 -2.37
N GLY A 632 -5.85 17.28 -1.41
CA GLY A 632 -4.55 16.64 -1.62
C GLY A 632 -4.55 15.10 -1.74
N ASP A 633 -3.43 14.51 -1.38
CA ASP A 633 -3.16 13.06 -1.39
C ASP A 633 -2.26 12.62 -0.22
N GLU A 634 -2.24 13.39 0.86
CA GLU A 634 -1.50 13.08 2.08
C GLU A 634 -1.95 11.71 2.64
N PHE A 635 -3.25 11.39 2.50
CA PHE A 635 -3.87 10.09 2.77
C PHE A 635 -3.50 8.95 1.79
N ALA A 636 -2.65 9.19 0.78
CA ALA A 636 -2.04 8.13 -0.04
C ALA A 636 -0.63 7.77 0.45
N THR A 637 -0.01 8.64 1.25
CA THR A 637 1.40 8.50 1.66
C THR A 637 1.57 7.64 2.92
N ALA A 638 0.62 7.72 3.86
CA ALA A 638 0.66 7.10 5.18
C ALA A 638 0.49 5.56 5.16
N SER A 639 0.84 4.87 6.24
CA SER A 639 0.75 3.42 6.31
C SER A 639 -0.70 2.91 6.29
N ARG A 640 -1.00 1.93 5.42
CA ARG A 640 -2.34 1.38 5.11
C ARG A 640 -3.35 2.36 4.48
N SER A 641 -2.97 3.60 4.22
CA SER A 641 -3.89 4.68 3.89
C SER A 641 -4.58 4.52 2.51
N LEU A 642 -3.88 3.99 1.50
CA LEU A 642 -4.43 3.53 0.19
C LEU A 642 -5.41 2.33 0.25
N HIS A 643 -5.91 1.98 1.43
CA HIS A 643 -7.03 1.04 1.62
C HIS A 643 -8.19 1.63 2.44
N CYS A 644 -8.04 2.85 2.99
CA CYS A 644 -8.95 3.58 3.88
C CYS A 644 -9.60 2.83 5.06
N GLY A 645 -9.26 1.55 5.28
CA GLY A 645 -9.89 0.68 6.28
C GLY A 645 -10.93 -0.29 5.71
N VAL A 646 -11.34 -0.16 4.44
CA VAL A 646 -12.39 -0.98 3.77
C VAL A 646 -12.31 -2.47 4.14
N ARG A 647 -11.14 -3.10 3.91
CA ARG A 647 -10.93 -4.55 4.10
C ARG A 647 -11.08 -5.05 5.54
N SER A 648 -11.24 -4.16 6.51
CA SER A 648 -11.45 -4.46 7.93
C SER A 648 -12.84 -4.05 8.45
N VAL A 649 -13.67 -3.42 7.63
CA VAL A 649 -15.02 -2.96 8.02
C VAL A 649 -16.14 -3.51 7.12
N VAL A 650 -15.84 -3.97 5.89
CA VAL A 650 -16.86 -4.49 4.96
C VAL A 650 -16.85 -6.01 4.83
N HIS A 651 -18.03 -6.61 4.76
CA HIS A 651 -18.23 -8.07 4.70
C HIS A 651 -19.09 -8.48 3.51
N PRO A 652 -18.83 -9.65 2.88
CA PRO A 652 -19.56 -10.09 1.69
C PRO A 652 -21.00 -10.44 2.02
N VAL A 653 -21.93 -9.99 1.17
CA VAL A 653 -23.38 -10.27 1.27
C VAL A 653 -23.79 -11.22 0.16
N TYR A 654 -24.60 -12.21 0.50
CA TYR A 654 -25.18 -13.22 -0.39
C TYR A 654 -26.65 -12.89 -0.63
N GLU A 655 -27.23 -13.34 -1.75
CA GLU A 655 -28.63 -13.01 -2.11
C GLU A 655 -29.66 -13.82 -1.30
N ASN A 656 -29.28 -15.01 -0.84
CA ASN A 656 -30.02 -15.91 0.02
C ASN A 656 -29.05 -16.91 0.68
N GLU A 657 -29.55 -17.78 1.55
CA GLU A 657 -28.74 -18.77 2.29
C GLU A 657 -28.15 -19.88 1.38
N GLN A 658 -28.72 -20.08 0.18
CA GLN A 658 -28.28 -21.08 -0.79
C GLN A 658 -27.19 -20.55 -1.75
N ALA A 659 -26.99 -19.23 -1.82
CA ALA A 659 -26.08 -18.61 -2.76
C ALA A 659 -24.61 -18.80 -2.36
N THR A 660 -23.85 -19.47 -3.23
CA THR A 660 -22.41 -19.75 -3.01
C THR A 660 -21.48 -18.60 -3.43
N GLU A 661 -21.96 -17.65 -4.23
CA GLU A 661 -21.20 -16.45 -4.64
C GLU A 661 -21.82 -15.16 -4.04
N PRO A 662 -20.99 -14.23 -3.51
CA PRO A 662 -21.48 -13.00 -2.89
C PRO A 662 -21.82 -11.91 -3.92
N CYS A 663 -23.03 -11.36 -3.83
CA CYS A 663 -23.58 -10.34 -4.73
C CYS A 663 -23.20 -8.89 -4.34
N GLY A 664 -22.76 -8.65 -3.10
CA GLY A 664 -22.44 -7.31 -2.61
C GLY A 664 -21.62 -7.31 -1.32
N VAL A 665 -21.66 -6.19 -0.59
CA VAL A 665 -21.08 -6.07 0.75
C VAL A 665 -21.94 -5.22 1.68
N GLU A 666 -21.79 -5.43 2.99
CA GLU A 666 -22.31 -4.61 4.10
C GLU A 666 -21.15 -4.03 4.92
N ILE A 667 -21.45 -3.21 5.95
CA ILE A 667 -20.48 -2.74 6.96
C ILE A 667 -20.79 -3.38 8.33
N ARG A 668 -19.73 -3.65 9.11
CA ARG A 668 -19.77 -4.09 10.53
C ARG A 668 -19.57 -2.95 11.53
#